data_AF-H1DL87-F1
#
_entry.id   AF-H1DL87-F1
#
_cell.length_a   1.000
_cell.length_b   1.000
_cell.length_c   1.000
_cell.angle_alpha   90.00
_cell.angle_beta   90.00
_cell.angle_gamma   90.00
#
_symmetry.space_group_name_H-M   'P 1'
#
loop_
_entity.id
_entity.type
_entity.pdbx_description
1 polymer ?
#
loop_
_entity_poly.entity_id
_entity_poly.type
_entity_poly.pdbx_seq_one_letter_code
_entity_poly.pdbx_strand_id
1 'polypeptide(L)'
;MRKNNIYFYFAALLLLVGCEDFDDKNFDGLDDMTRPENQINKEYTLTADDYATISGLKVEGVEADALKAVKTNFYLTAATPAHDVIPAFLAKTWYTASAGSAVKVTYDFGGETPVYLSDLAAAQNYTVSAADYATVWDNDKYAFFTPSKSPEKNLPKVLATAFPEATSGTYVLASYQYSATEPGGDGEEAGAPFTEDFESVTPNADVNLPGWTNFTEKGTKRTWQGKTFDNNGYIQFSANGSGEAENVAWLITPGIDVSAYTAPVFTFDLKIGYYNAECLQILVSEDFSGDPLAANWKDITANFYLPKEPTSGYADNWSVAGIADMSGYDGKIFIAFKYTGSGTGGKTTTYQIDNVFVGDNAPVNKSELLNEDFEEVTPNADVNLPDWTNFTEKGTKKTWQGKSFGDNKYVQFSANGSGEDENVAWLITPAITVGAGSNPLFSFDLKVGYYNAECLQILISKDFSGDVLAANWEDVTSHFVLPQEPASGYADNFSLAGTMSLGAYSGNVHIAFKYTGSGNNGKTTTYQLDNVKVISYAASGAALKPMANVITENRLAMYTFNGTDWGEKDSVAVVNPADYKAMGEPGSRNNFSSTIKAENYLPQFLGVKFPYAQEGEVKAVVYNYYTGSDTELKADEYIFTSGAWKYNNIPVETITEQYTYIGKWLYNPNVTLVLTPGKGMGTGHFQALTDWVWENIDVPAGVTTKGLGYVTTYGNNDYYFGGSEYQNNFDFRPSAWKQQNGDAYNALSDKELTDLMWERLPQGIQIMLESMYPTAVPVEGLTVLYTVSFGVYDGSATPIYTIQYELTGTGEFTYIEDSLKKEGEE
;
A
#
# COMPACT_ATOMS: atom_id res chain seq x y z
N MET A 1 -41.71 69.81 -48.95
CA MET A 1 -42.99 69.49 -49.63
C MET A 1 -42.90 68.12 -50.28
N ARG A 2 -43.63 67.12 -49.76
CA ARG A 2 -44.41 66.11 -50.51
C ARG A 2 -45.20 65.24 -49.52
N LYS A 3 -46.46 64.96 -49.89
CA LYS A 3 -47.56 64.30 -49.16
C LYS A 3 -47.35 62.79 -49.01
N ASN A 4 -47.86 62.17 -47.94
CA ASN A 4 -48.56 60.87 -47.97
C ASN A 4 -49.17 60.46 -46.60
N ASN A 5 -50.28 59.71 -46.70
CA ASN A 5 -50.87 58.79 -45.72
C ASN A 5 -51.67 59.35 -44.54
N ILE A 6 -53.00 59.18 -44.60
CA ILE A 6 -53.91 58.70 -43.53
C ILE A 6 -55.31 58.72 -44.15
N TYR A 7 -55.81 57.58 -44.66
CA TYR A 7 -57.23 57.25 -44.86
C TYR A 7 -57.34 55.76 -45.25
N PHE A 8 -56.99 54.84 -44.34
CA PHE A 8 -57.09 53.39 -44.59
C PHE A 8 -57.48 52.56 -43.35
N TYR A 9 -58.22 53.13 -42.39
CA TYR A 9 -58.54 52.41 -41.13
C TYR A 9 -60.01 52.38 -40.72
N PHE A 10 -60.98 52.70 -41.59
CA PHE A 10 -62.41 52.66 -41.20
C PHE A 10 -63.30 51.67 -41.97
N ALA A 11 -62.74 50.75 -42.77
CA ALA A 11 -63.52 49.76 -43.53
C ALA A 11 -63.32 48.29 -43.08
N ALA A 12 -62.55 48.01 -42.02
CA ALA A 12 -62.22 46.64 -41.61
C ALA A 12 -62.82 46.18 -40.26
N LEU A 13 -63.68 46.99 -39.62
CA LEU A 13 -64.22 46.68 -38.28
C LEU A 13 -65.67 46.16 -38.24
N LEU A 14 -66.26 45.80 -39.38
CA LEU A 14 -67.66 45.35 -39.47
C LEU A 14 -67.85 43.96 -40.12
N LEU A 15 -66.78 43.15 -40.20
CA LEU A 15 -66.82 41.79 -40.77
C LEU A 15 -66.34 40.67 -39.81
N LEU A 16 -66.17 40.95 -38.51
CA LEU A 16 -65.69 39.94 -37.55
C LEU A 16 -66.70 39.52 -36.47
N VAL A 17 -67.97 39.95 -36.53
CA VAL A 17 -69.01 39.53 -35.56
C VAL A 17 -69.97 38.49 -36.16
N GLY A 18 -69.49 37.70 -37.12
CA GLY A 18 -70.31 36.71 -37.84
C GLY A 18 -69.84 35.26 -37.74
N CYS A 19 -68.69 34.98 -37.12
CA CYS A 19 -68.13 33.62 -37.09
C CYS A 19 -68.18 32.92 -35.73
N GLU A 20 -68.40 33.62 -34.60
CA GLU A 20 -68.46 32.92 -33.31
C GLU A 20 -69.80 32.22 -33.07
N ASP A 21 -70.89 32.65 -33.71
CA ASP A 21 -72.25 32.13 -33.43
C ASP A 21 -72.76 31.12 -34.49
N PHE A 22 -71.94 30.80 -35.50
CA PHE A 22 -72.27 29.81 -36.54
C PHE A 22 -71.73 28.41 -36.22
N ASP A 23 -70.53 28.32 -35.63
CA ASP A 23 -69.89 27.03 -35.33
C ASP A 23 -70.57 26.33 -34.13
N ASP A 24 -70.85 27.06 -33.04
CA ASP A 24 -71.51 26.53 -31.83
C ASP A 24 -72.97 26.05 -32.04
N LYS A 25 -73.66 26.53 -33.09
CA LYS A 25 -75.08 26.19 -33.35
C LYS A 25 -75.29 25.14 -34.42
N ASN A 26 -74.28 24.84 -35.25
CA ASN A 26 -74.43 23.96 -36.41
C ASN A 26 -73.52 22.73 -36.38
N PHE A 27 -72.51 22.69 -35.51
CA PHE A 27 -71.57 21.58 -35.43
C PHE A 27 -71.30 21.14 -33.98
N ASP A 28 -72.36 20.70 -33.30
CA ASP A 28 -72.27 20.05 -32.00
C ASP A 28 -71.38 18.79 -32.13
N GLY A 29 -70.20 18.81 -31.49
CA GLY A 29 -69.18 17.74 -31.58
C GLY A 29 -68.01 17.98 -32.56
N LEU A 30 -67.88 19.16 -33.19
CA LEU A 30 -66.70 19.45 -34.03
C LEU A 30 -65.41 19.63 -33.22
N ASP A 31 -65.51 20.16 -32.01
CA ASP A 31 -64.36 20.27 -31.08
C ASP A 31 -63.85 18.91 -30.61
N ASP A 32 -64.72 17.88 -30.62
CA ASP A 32 -64.35 16.49 -30.33
C ASP A 32 -63.73 15.78 -31.54
N MET A 33 -63.83 16.37 -32.74
CA MET A 33 -63.28 15.82 -33.97
C MET A 33 -61.99 16.53 -34.38
N THR A 34 -60.87 15.83 -34.13
CA THR A 34 -59.52 15.98 -34.70
C THR A 34 -58.44 16.67 -33.84
N ARG A 35 -58.11 16.07 -32.70
CA ARG A 35 -56.69 15.82 -32.39
C ARG A 35 -56.35 14.38 -32.81
N PRO A 36 -55.28 14.14 -33.61
CA PRO A 36 -54.84 12.78 -33.86
C PRO A 36 -54.45 12.14 -32.52
N GLU A 37 -55.26 11.19 -32.06
CA GLU A 37 -54.93 10.36 -30.91
C GLU A 37 -53.80 9.41 -31.30
N ASN A 38 -52.69 9.51 -30.58
CA ASN A 38 -51.58 8.58 -30.70
C ASN A 38 -51.59 7.68 -29.46
N GLN A 39 -52.49 6.69 -29.48
CA GLN A 39 -52.57 5.68 -28.43
C GLN A 39 -51.40 4.70 -28.55
N ILE A 40 -50.55 4.65 -27.53
CA ILE A 40 -49.34 3.81 -27.50
C ILE A 40 -49.58 2.65 -26.56
N ASN A 41 -49.71 1.45 -27.13
CA ASN A 41 -49.92 0.20 -26.39
C ASN A 41 -48.82 -0.82 -26.73
N LYS A 42 -47.87 -1.03 -25.82
CA LYS A 42 -46.66 -1.84 -26.07
C LYS A 42 -46.12 -2.54 -24.83
N GLU A 43 -45.36 -3.61 -25.05
CA GLU A 43 -44.39 -4.14 -24.09
C GLU A 43 -43.00 -3.62 -24.50
N TYR A 44 -42.23 -3.06 -23.57
CA TYR A 44 -40.96 -2.40 -23.84
C TYR A 44 -39.91 -2.77 -22.80
N THR A 45 -38.77 -3.31 -23.21
CA THR A 45 -37.64 -3.61 -22.33
C THR A 45 -36.59 -2.52 -22.46
N LEU A 46 -36.16 -1.95 -21.33
CA LEU A 46 -35.11 -0.94 -21.32
C LEU A 46 -33.78 -1.51 -21.84
N THR A 47 -33.08 -0.70 -22.63
CA THR A 47 -31.77 -0.99 -23.19
C THR A 47 -30.68 -0.13 -22.54
N ALA A 48 -29.41 -0.42 -22.85
CA ALA A 48 -28.27 0.40 -22.43
C ALA A 48 -28.42 1.89 -22.82
N ASP A 49 -28.98 2.17 -23.99
CA ASP A 49 -29.21 3.54 -24.47
C ASP A 49 -30.36 4.23 -23.73
N ASP A 50 -31.36 3.47 -23.29
CA ASP A 50 -32.45 3.97 -22.46
C ASP A 50 -31.94 4.36 -21.06
N TYR A 51 -31.10 3.52 -20.44
CA TYR A 51 -30.44 3.84 -19.17
C TYR A 51 -29.52 5.07 -19.31
N ALA A 52 -28.81 5.21 -20.43
CA ALA A 52 -28.08 6.43 -20.74
C ALA A 52 -29.01 7.65 -20.87
N THR A 53 -30.20 7.49 -21.46
CA THR A 53 -31.21 8.54 -21.56
C THR A 53 -31.76 8.94 -20.18
N ILE A 54 -32.04 7.95 -19.32
CA ILE A 54 -32.48 8.13 -17.94
C ILE A 54 -31.44 8.93 -17.14
N SER A 55 -30.16 8.64 -17.32
CA SER A 55 -29.08 9.34 -16.60
C SER A 55 -28.99 10.84 -16.83
N GLY A 56 -29.63 11.34 -17.90
CA GLY A 56 -29.72 12.76 -18.22
C GLY A 56 -31.07 13.41 -17.89
N LEU A 57 -31.97 12.72 -17.20
CA LEU A 57 -33.27 13.26 -16.79
C LEU A 57 -33.15 14.21 -15.60
N LYS A 58 -34.21 14.98 -15.38
CA LYS A 58 -34.45 15.71 -14.13
C LYS A 58 -35.77 15.21 -13.58
N VAL A 59 -35.71 14.51 -12.45
CA VAL A 59 -36.87 13.93 -11.77
C VAL A 59 -36.93 14.55 -10.38
N GLU A 60 -38.09 15.08 -10.00
CA GLU A 60 -38.28 15.72 -8.70
C GLU A 60 -38.09 14.69 -7.57
N GLY A 61 -37.37 15.06 -6.50
CA GLY A 61 -37.08 14.16 -5.38
C GLY A 61 -35.98 13.11 -5.64
N VAL A 62 -35.38 13.09 -6.84
CA VAL A 62 -34.31 12.15 -7.20
C VAL A 62 -32.98 12.89 -7.37
N GLU A 63 -31.95 12.45 -6.63
CA GLU A 63 -30.63 13.06 -6.67
C GLU A 63 -29.94 12.88 -8.04
N ALA A 64 -29.26 13.93 -8.49
CA ALA A 64 -28.64 13.94 -9.83
C ALA A 64 -27.54 12.87 -9.98
N ASP A 65 -26.81 12.57 -8.90
CA ASP A 65 -25.75 11.56 -8.94
C ASP A 65 -26.32 10.13 -8.97
N ALA A 66 -27.48 9.89 -8.35
CA ALA A 66 -28.19 8.63 -8.45
C ALA A 66 -28.64 8.37 -9.90
N LEU A 67 -29.18 9.39 -10.59
CA LEU A 67 -29.52 9.29 -12.01
C LEU A 67 -28.29 9.01 -12.88
N LYS A 68 -27.16 9.69 -12.65
CA LYS A 68 -25.92 9.44 -13.41
C LYS A 68 -25.45 7.99 -13.31
N ALA A 69 -25.57 7.37 -12.13
CA ALA A 69 -25.13 5.99 -11.90
C ALA A 69 -25.87 4.96 -12.75
N VAL A 70 -27.14 5.21 -13.09
CA VAL A 70 -28.00 4.30 -13.88
C VAL A 70 -27.38 3.95 -15.24
N LYS A 71 -26.66 4.88 -15.89
CA LYS A 71 -26.00 4.62 -17.18
C LYS A 71 -24.88 3.57 -17.09
N THR A 72 -24.20 3.53 -15.95
CA THR A 72 -23.09 2.59 -15.72
C THR A 72 -23.61 1.25 -15.21
N ASN A 73 -24.61 1.31 -14.34
CA ASN A 73 -25.15 0.14 -13.66
C ASN A 73 -26.09 -0.68 -14.55
N PHE A 74 -26.79 -0.03 -15.49
CA PHE A 74 -27.84 -0.64 -16.32
C PHE A 74 -29.03 -1.22 -15.53
N TYR A 75 -29.29 -0.66 -14.35
CA TYR A 75 -30.47 -0.95 -13.53
C TYR A 75 -30.89 0.29 -12.72
N LEU A 76 -32.15 0.31 -12.28
CA LEU A 76 -32.70 1.27 -11.32
C LEU A 76 -32.50 0.78 -9.88
N THR A 77 -32.64 1.68 -8.90
CA THR A 77 -32.41 1.41 -7.47
C THR A 77 -33.47 2.12 -6.63
N ALA A 78 -33.47 1.92 -5.31
CA ALA A 78 -34.34 2.69 -4.41
C ALA A 78 -34.09 4.22 -4.50
N ALA A 79 -32.83 4.65 -4.67
CA ALA A 79 -32.48 6.04 -4.96
C ALA A 79 -32.90 6.54 -6.35
N THR A 80 -33.34 5.66 -7.25
CA THR A 80 -33.94 5.99 -8.55
C THR A 80 -35.29 5.30 -8.72
N PRO A 81 -36.32 5.67 -7.91
CA PRO A 81 -37.58 4.95 -7.85
C PRO A 81 -38.22 4.83 -9.24
N ALA A 82 -38.52 3.61 -9.66
CA ALA A 82 -39.04 3.35 -10.99
C ALA A 82 -40.37 4.07 -11.25
N HIS A 83 -41.22 4.19 -10.24
CA HIS A 83 -42.52 4.85 -10.32
C HIS A 83 -42.42 6.35 -10.59
N ASP A 84 -41.25 6.97 -10.40
CA ASP A 84 -40.97 8.37 -10.74
C ASP A 84 -40.12 8.48 -12.02
N VAL A 85 -39.09 7.65 -12.12
CA VAL A 85 -38.09 7.70 -13.21
C VAL A 85 -38.66 7.18 -14.52
N ILE A 86 -39.41 6.08 -14.51
CA ILE A 86 -39.99 5.50 -15.72
C ILE A 86 -41.02 6.45 -16.34
N PRO A 87 -41.98 7.06 -15.61
CA PRO A 87 -42.85 8.08 -16.19
C PRO A 87 -42.10 9.25 -16.84
N ALA A 88 -41.02 9.73 -16.23
CA ALA A 88 -40.21 10.80 -16.80
C ALA A 88 -39.49 10.35 -18.10
N PHE A 89 -38.98 9.12 -18.12
CA PHE A 89 -38.43 8.50 -19.33
C PHE A 89 -39.49 8.36 -20.42
N LEU A 90 -40.67 7.82 -20.11
CA LEU A 90 -41.77 7.66 -21.05
C LEU A 90 -42.27 9.01 -21.59
N ALA A 91 -42.31 10.05 -20.76
CA ALA A 91 -42.68 11.39 -21.19
C ALA A 91 -41.68 11.98 -22.20
N LYS A 92 -40.39 11.66 -22.07
CA LYS A 92 -39.35 12.06 -23.04
C LYS A 92 -39.40 11.22 -24.31
N THR A 93 -39.57 9.91 -24.18
CA THR A 93 -39.53 8.95 -25.29
C THR A 93 -40.81 8.98 -26.13
N TRP A 94 -41.96 9.10 -25.48
CA TRP A 94 -43.29 9.12 -26.09
C TRP A 94 -44.09 10.36 -25.68
N TYR A 95 -43.50 11.51 -25.96
CA TYR A 95 -44.06 12.83 -25.67
C TYR A 95 -45.38 13.15 -26.42
N THR A 96 -45.74 12.36 -27.43
CA THR A 96 -46.98 12.53 -28.22
C THR A 96 -48.12 11.59 -27.79
N ALA A 97 -47.96 10.82 -26.72
CA ALA A 97 -48.98 9.89 -26.24
C ALA A 97 -50.31 10.61 -25.95
N SER A 98 -51.43 10.00 -26.36
CA SER A 98 -52.77 10.43 -25.98
C SER A 98 -53.32 9.64 -24.80
N ALA A 99 -54.34 10.18 -24.13
CA ALA A 99 -55.04 9.51 -23.04
C ALA A 99 -55.47 8.09 -23.46
N GLY A 100 -55.34 7.13 -22.55
CA GLY A 100 -55.61 5.71 -22.82
C GLY A 100 -54.41 4.90 -23.34
N SER A 101 -53.24 5.54 -23.54
CA SER A 101 -52.00 4.79 -23.81
C SER A 101 -51.57 3.97 -22.59
N ALA A 102 -51.07 2.76 -22.80
CA ALA A 102 -50.57 1.87 -21.75
C ALA A 102 -49.32 1.11 -22.20
N VAL A 103 -48.25 1.16 -21.43
CA VAL A 103 -46.99 0.47 -21.75
C VAL A 103 -46.57 -0.40 -20.57
N LYS A 104 -46.31 -1.68 -20.85
CA LYS A 104 -45.62 -2.56 -19.90
C LYS A 104 -44.12 -2.39 -20.08
N VAL A 105 -43.46 -1.80 -19.09
CA VAL A 105 -42.02 -1.57 -19.11
C VAL A 105 -41.33 -2.66 -18.31
N THR A 106 -40.37 -3.33 -18.93
CA THR A 106 -39.45 -4.27 -18.29
C THR A 106 -38.12 -3.57 -18.06
N TYR A 107 -37.65 -3.53 -16.81
CA TYR A 107 -36.39 -2.92 -16.41
C TYR A 107 -35.70 -3.78 -15.35
N ASP A 108 -34.41 -3.60 -15.21
CA ASP A 108 -33.63 -4.23 -14.16
C ASP A 108 -33.60 -3.30 -12.94
N PHE A 109 -33.83 -3.86 -11.76
CA PHE A 109 -33.83 -3.16 -10.47
C PHE A 109 -32.84 -3.85 -9.54
N GLY A 110 -31.80 -3.12 -9.15
CA GLY A 110 -30.78 -3.58 -8.23
C GLY A 110 -30.94 -2.98 -6.84
N GLY A 111 -30.35 -3.63 -5.85
CA GLY A 111 -30.03 -2.98 -4.59
C GLY A 111 -29.09 -1.77 -4.76
N GLU A 112 -28.91 -1.00 -3.70
CA GLU A 112 -27.92 0.08 -3.70
C GLU A 112 -26.54 -0.48 -3.40
N THR A 113 -25.52 0.06 -4.07
CA THR A 113 -24.14 -0.15 -3.64
C THR A 113 -24.02 0.41 -2.22
N PRO A 114 -23.55 -0.37 -1.23
CA PRO A 114 -23.46 0.14 0.13
C PRO A 114 -22.65 1.43 0.19
N VAL A 115 -23.23 2.49 0.78
CA VAL A 115 -22.63 3.85 0.84
C VAL A 115 -21.20 3.83 1.42
N TYR A 116 -20.95 2.92 2.36
CA TYR A 116 -19.64 2.79 2.98
C TYR A 116 -18.53 2.40 1.97
N LEU A 117 -18.85 1.77 0.82
CA LEU A 117 -17.87 1.48 -0.22
C LEU A 117 -17.38 2.76 -0.91
N SER A 118 -18.28 3.70 -1.22
CA SER A 118 -17.86 5.01 -1.76
C SER A 118 -17.05 5.81 -0.73
N ASP A 119 -17.39 5.70 0.56
CA ASP A 119 -16.62 6.35 1.63
C ASP A 119 -15.21 5.75 1.76
N LEU A 120 -15.09 4.42 1.64
CA LEU A 120 -13.80 3.73 1.63
C LEU A 120 -12.96 4.10 0.41
N ALA A 121 -13.57 4.20 -0.78
CA ALA A 121 -12.88 4.63 -2.00
C ALA A 121 -12.46 6.11 -1.96
N ALA A 122 -13.15 6.94 -1.16
CA ALA A 122 -12.82 8.34 -0.92
C ALA A 122 -11.90 8.56 0.29
N ALA A 123 -11.45 7.49 0.96
CA ALA A 123 -10.60 7.59 2.14
C ALA A 123 -9.33 8.40 1.85
N GLN A 124 -8.95 9.27 2.79
CA GLN A 124 -7.73 10.04 2.66
C GLN A 124 -6.51 9.14 2.88
N ASN A 125 -5.49 9.29 2.03
CA ASN A 125 -4.22 8.62 2.21
C ASN A 125 -3.38 9.36 3.24
N TYR A 126 -2.89 8.65 4.26
CA TYR A 126 -1.97 9.20 5.24
C TYR A 126 -0.70 8.34 5.31
N THR A 127 0.45 8.94 5.00
CA THR A 127 1.74 8.27 5.13
C THR A 127 2.34 8.65 6.47
N VAL A 128 2.60 7.65 7.31
CA VAL A 128 3.25 7.85 8.61
C VAL A 128 4.66 8.38 8.38
N SER A 129 4.94 9.58 8.89
CA SER A 129 6.20 10.27 8.69
C SER A 129 7.27 9.83 9.69
N ALA A 130 8.53 10.18 9.43
CA ALA A 130 9.63 9.98 10.38
C ALA A 130 9.36 10.65 11.74
N ALA A 131 8.69 11.81 11.75
CA ALA A 131 8.32 12.50 12.98
C ALA A 131 7.26 11.72 13.77
N ASP A 132 6.28 11.12 13.08
CA ASP A 132 5.27 10.29 13.73
C ASP A 132 5.91 9.05 14.38
N TYR A 133 6.80 8.35 13.68
CA TYR A 133 7.56 7.25 14.28
C TYR A 133 8.40 7.70 15.46
N ALA A 134 9.00 8.90 15.40
CA ALA A 134 9.79 9.40 16.50
C ALA A 134 8.96 9.59 17.78
N THR A 135 7.67 9.97 17.67
CA THR A 135 6.77 10.02 18.83
C THR A 135 6.44 8.64 19.40
N VAL A 136 6.43 7.60 18.57
CA VAL A 136 6.12 6.21 18.97
C VAL A 136 7.32 5.55 19.65
N TRP A 137 8.50 5.82 19.13
CA TRP A 137 9.77 5.30 19.63
C TRP A 137 10.39 6.13 20.75
N ASP A 138 9.92 7.36 20.94
CA ASP A 138 10.55 8.36 21.83
C ASP A 138 12.03 8.64 21.44
N ASN A 139 12.33 8.50 20.15
CA ASN A 139 13.62 8.77 19.52
C ASN A 139 13.47 8.77 17.99
N ASP A 140 14.43 9.34 17.26
CA ASP A 140 14.44 9.44 15.80
C ASP A 140 15.13 8.27 15.08
N LYS A 141 15.51 7.20 15.79
CA LYS A 141 16.31 6.08 15.24
C LYS A 141 15.51 5.14 14.35
N TYR A 142 14.20 5.01 14.59
CA TYR A 142 13.35 4.02 13.94
C TYR A 142 12.20 4.68 13.21
N ALA A 143 12.06 4.37 11.92
CA ALA A 143 11.01 4.90 11.05
C ALA A 143 10.04 3.80 10.59
N PHE A 144 9.74 2.85 11.48
CA PHE A 144 8.85 1.72 11.22
C PHE A 144 8.19 1.22 12.51
N PHE A 145 7.05 0.52 12.39
CA PHE A 145 6.41 -0.20 13.49
C PHE A 145 6.95 -1.63 13.62
N THR A 146 6.77 -2.24 14.79
CA THR A 146 7.15 -3.62 15.12
C THR A 146 6.13 -4.28 16.04
N PRO A 147 6.18 -5.60 16.33
CA PRO A 147 5.23 -6.22 17.26
C PRO A 147 5.09 -5.51 18.64
N SER A 148 6.17 -4.96 19.19
CA SER A 148 6.18 -4.24 20.47
C SER A 148 5.63 -2.82 20.33
N LYS A 149 6.04 -2.12 19.27
CA LYS A 149 5.53 -0.81 18.84
C LYS A 149 4.51 -1.01 17.72
N SER A 150 3.47 -1.78 18.00
CA SER A 150 2.56 -2.26 16.96
C SER A 150 1.73 -1.14 16.33
N PRO A 151 1.39 -1.23 15.03
CA PRO A 151 0.54 -0.25 14.37
C PRO A 151 -0.82 -0.14 15.08
N GLU A 152 -1.42 -1.26 15.50
CA GLU A 152 -2.72 -1.30 16.16
C GLU A 152 -2.75 -0.47 17.46
N LYS A 153 -1.62 -0.37 18.17
CA LYS A 153 -1.50 0.41 19.41
C LYS A 153 -1.12 1.86 19.20
N ASN A 154 -0.42 2.17 18.10
CA ASN A 154 0.25 3.46 17.92
C ASN A 154 -0.35 4.30 16.79
N LEU A 155 -0.80 3.69 15.69
CA LEU A 155 -1.49 4.41 14.62
C LEU A 155 -2.73 5.18 15.10
N PRO A 156 -3.59 4.65 15.99
CA PRO A 156 -4.70 5.46 16.51
C PRO A 156 -4.28 6.81 17.10
N LYS A 157 -3.12 6.86 17.78
CA LYS A 157 -2.60 8.09 18.40
C LYS A 157 -2.00 9.04 17.36
N VAL A 158 -1.27 8.47 16.39
CA VAL A 158 -0.72 9.21 15.25
C VAL A 158 -1.86 9.86 14.46
N LEU A 159 -2.90 9.08 14.12
CA LEU A 159 -4.07 9.56 13.38
C LEU A 159 -4.88 10.58 14.17
N ALA A 160 -5.04 10.43 15.49
CA ALA A 160 -5.69 11.45 16.32
C ALA A 160 -4.95 12.79 16.29
N THR A 161 -3.63 12.76 16.19
CA THR A 161 -2.78 13.96 16.08
C THR A 161 -2.86 14.57 14.68
N ALA A 162 -2.85 13.74 13.64
CA ALA A 162 -2.91 14.18 12.25
C ALA A 162 -4.29 14.71 11.83
N PHE A 163 -5.36 14.16 12.42
CA PHE A 163 -6.76 14.47 12.10
C PHE A 163 -7.55 14.84 13.36
N PRO A 164 -7.23 15.97 14.03
CA PRO A 164 -7.87 16.35 15.29
C PRO A 164 -9.35 16.72 15.15
N GLU A 165 -9.78 17.10 13.95
CA GLU A 165 -11.15 17.50 13.62
C GLU A 165 -11.96 16.39 12.93
N ALA A 166 -11.51 15.13 13.01
CA ALA A 166 -12.21 14.00 12.41
C ALA A 166 -13.62 13.81 13.02
N THR A 167 -14.61 13.55 12.18
CA THR A 167 -15.98 13.20 12.62
C THR A 167 -16.22 11.70 12.52
N SER A 168 -17.16 11.18 13.31
CA SER A 168 -17.53 9.75 13.25
C SER A 168 -17.81 9.31 11.81
N GLY A 169 -17.25 8.17 11.40
CA GLY A 169 -17.34 7.64 10.04
C GLY A 169 -16.24 8.10 9.10
N THR A 170 -15.29 8.94 9.53
CA THR A 170 -14.12 9.29 8.72
C THR A 170 -13.25 8.07 8.50
N TYR A 171 -12.82 7.83 7.25
CA TYR A 171 -11.89 6.77 6.87
C TYR A 171 -10.54 7.33 6.43
N VAL A 172 -9.46 6.66 6.86
CA VAL A 172 -8.08 6.97 6.46
C VAL A 172 -7.38 5.67 6.06
N LEU A 173 -6.74 5.68 4.89
CA LEU A 173 -5.81 4.63 4.48
C LEU A 173 -4.40 5.01 4.96
N ALA A 174 -3.94 4.35 6.02
CA ALA A 174 -2.62 4.59 6.60
C ALA A 174 -1.55 3.73 5.88
N SER A 175 -0.53 4.38 5.32
CA SER A 175 0.68 3.73 4.79
C SER A 175 1.81 3.84 5.80
N TYR A 176 2.43 2.72 6.16
CA TYR A 176 3.48 2.67 7.16
C TYR A 176 4.51 1.58 6.87
N GLN A 177 5.74 1.80 7.32
CA GLN A 177 6.80 0.79 7.32
C GLN A 177 6.60 -0.11 8.53
N TYR A 178 6.72 -1.42 8.34
CA TYR A 178 6.62 -2.40 9.41
C TYR A 178 7.75 -3.41 9.30
N SER A 179 8.33 -3.79 10.44
CA SER A 179 9.15 -4.99 10.52
C SER A 179 8.56 -6.02 11.46
N ALA A 180 8.62 -7.29 11.04
CA ALA A 180 8.26 -8.42 11.90
C ALA A 180 9.29 -8.68 13.01
N THR A 181 10.46 -8.06 12.92
CA THR A 181 11.55 -8.16 13.89
C THR A 181 11.62 -6.83 14.64
N GLU A 182 11.75 -6.89 15.97
CA GLU A 182 12.08 -5.69 16.75
C GLU A 182 13.42 -5.11 16.26
N PRO A 183 13.58 -3.77 16.18
CA PRO A 183 14.94 -3.25 16.26
C PRO A 183 15.54 -3.75 17.57
N GLY A 184 16.83 -4.09 17.60
CA GLY A 184 17.52 -4.60 18.80
C GLY A 184 17.02 -3.86 20.04
N GLY A 185 16.22 -4.58 20.83
CA GLY A 185 15.22 -3.97 21.70
C GLY A 185 15.81 -3.36 22.95
N ASP A 186 14.92 -2.80 23.76
CA ASP A 186 15.14 -2.23 25.10
C ASP A 186 15.61 -3.28 26.14
N GLY A 187 16.61 -4.08 25.79
CA GLY A 187 17.39 -4.96 26.62
C GLY A 187 18.83 -4.87 26.12
N GLU A 188 19.68 -4.26 26.93
CA GLU A 188 21.14 -4.30 26.79
C GLU A 188 21.60 -5.73 26.46
N GLU A 189 21.89 -6.02 25.19
CA GLU A 189 23.17 -6.64 24.90
C GLU A 189 24.14 -5.50 24.62
N ALA A 190 24.90 -5.13 25.66
CA ALA A 190 26.17 -4.48 25.41
C ALA A 190 26.97 -5.37 24.45
N GLY A 191 27.30 -4.85 23.27
CA GLY A 191 28.34 -5.43 22.42
C GLY A 191 27.94 -5.98 21.05
N ALA A 192 26.70 -5.81 20.55
CA ALA A 192 26.38 -6.20 19.17
C ALA A 192 27.02 -5.22 18.16
N PRO A 193 27.85 -5.70 17.20
CA PRO A 193 28.58 -4.82 16.30
C PRO A 193 27.66 -4.12 15.29
N PHE A 194 28.00 -2.89 14.91
CA PHE A 194 27.46 -2.23 13.73
C PHE A 194 27.99 -2.91 12.46
N THR A 195 27.10 -3.26 11.54
CA THR A 195 27.45 -3.86 10.25
C THR A 195 26.61 -3.28 9.11
N GLU A 196 27.23 -3.05 7.95
CA GLU A 196 26.54 -2.72 6.71
C GLU A 196 27.20 -3.45 5.53
N ASP A 197 26.42 -4.28 4.83
CA ASP A 197 26.81 -5.09 3.67
C ASP A 197 26.31 -4.51 2.33
N PHE A 198 25.56 -3.40 2.38
CA PHE A 198 25.00 -2.71 1.22
C PHE A 198 24.14 -3.57 0.29
N GLU A 199 23.66 -4.75 0.71
CA GLU A 199 22.82 -5.61 -0.14
C GLU A 199 21.43 -4.98 -0.41
N SER A 200 21.05 -3.99 0.39
CA SER A 200 19.80 -3.25 0.26
C SER A 200 19.88 -2.03 -0.67
N VAL A 201 21.06 -1.68 -1.19
CA VAL A 201 21.21 -0.51 -2.06
C VAL A 201 20.49 -0.69 -3.39
N THR A 202 19.93 0.40 -3.92
CA THR A 202 19.36 0.39 -5.26
C THR A 202 20.48 0.54 -6.31
N PRO A 203 20.62 -0.38 -7.28
CA PRO A 203 21.70 -0.31 -8.26
C PRO A 203 21.63 0.99 -9.10
N ASN A 204 22.77 1.68 -9.19
CA ASN A 204 22.94 2.94 -9.94
C ASN A 204 22.14 4.14 -9.41
N ALA A 205 21.63 4.08 -8.20
CA ALA A 205 21.01 5.21 -7.51
C ALA A 205 21.95 5.79 -6.44
N ASP A 206 21.65 7.00 -5.99
CA ASP A 206 22.32 7.59 -4.83
C ASP A 206 22.09 6.69 -3.60
N VAL A 207 23.11 6.53 -2.77
CA VAL A 207 22.98 5.81 -1.50
C VAL A 207 21.97 6.55 -0.63
N ASN A 208 20.88 5.87 -0.30
CA ASN A 208 19.79 6.35 0.52
C ASN A 208 19.38 5.24 1.50
N LEU A 209 20.24 5.01 2.48
CA LEU A 209 20.04 4.01 3.53
C LEU A 209 19.62 4.69 4.83
N PRO A 210 18.79 4.04 5.67
CA PRO A 210 18.34 4.63 6.93
C PRO A 210 19.50 5.12 7.81
N GLY A 211 19.43 6.39 8.23
CA GLY A 211 20.43 7.02 9.12
C GLY A 211 21.76 7.40 8.45
N TRP A 212 22.03 6.98 7.21
CA TRP A 212 23.22 7.37 6.48
C TRP A 212 23.07 8.79 5.89
N THR A 213 24.15 9.56 5.90
CA THR A 213 24.20 10.88 5.24
C THR A 213 25.06 10.82 4.00
N ASN A 214 24.46 11.06 2.82
CA ASN A 214 25.15 11.19 1.54
C ASN A 214 25.17 12.67 1.13
N PHE A 215 26.30 13.34 1.33
CA PHE A 215 26.42 14.79 1.23
C PHE A 215 27.45 15.20 0.16
N THR A 216 27.05 16.05 -0.78
CA THR A 216 27.94 16.62 -1.79
C THR A 216 28.38 18.02 -1.37
N GLU A 217 29.65 18.17 -1.00
CA GLU A 217 30.27 19.45 -0.64
C GLU A 217 30.61 20.28 -1.89
N LYS A 218 31.12 19.62 -2.95
CA LYS A 218 31.46 20.24 -4.23
C LYS A 218 31.19 19.32 -5.42
N GLY A 219 30.86 19.91 -6.55
CA GLY A 219 30.36 19.20 -7.73
C GLY A 219 28.85 19.06 -7.70
N THR A 220 28.24 18.75 -8.84
CA THR A 220 26.77 18.65 -8.99
C THR A 220 26.32 17.37 -9.67
N LYS A 221 27.26 16.56 -10.17
CA LYS A 221 26.95 15.39 -11.01
C LYS A 221 27.27 14.05 -10.37
N ARG A 222 27.92 14.04 -9.20
CA ARG A 222 28.38 12.82 -8.53
C ARG A 222 28.05 12.87 -7.05
N THR A 223 27.71 11.71 -6.54
CA THR A 223 27.28 11.34 -5.19
C THR A 223 27.81 9.92 -4.95
N TRP A 224 27.81 9.46 -3.70
CA TRP A 224 28.01 8.03 -3.46
C TRP A 224 26.81 7.27 -4.01
N GLN A 225 27.08 6.24 -4.82
CA GLN A 225 26.04 5.46 -5.49
C GLN A 225 26.04 4.01 -5.02
N GLY A 226 24.86 3.43 -4.87
CA GLY A 226 24.69 1.99 -4.79
C GLY A 226 25.01 1.32 -6.12
N LYS A 227 25.65 0.16 -6.08
CA LYS A 227 25.96 -0.69 -7.22
C LYS A 227 25.71 -2.15 -6.85
N THR A 228 25.56 -2.98 -7.88
CA THR A 228 25.46 -4.42 -7.71
C THR A 228 26.20 -5.11 -8.84
N PHE A 229 26.99 -6.12 -8.50
CA PHE A 229 27.69 -6.98 -9.45
C PHE A 229 27.73 -8.40 -8.89
N ASP A 230 27.43 -9.42 -9.72
CA ASP A 230 27.38 -10.83 -9.30
C ASP A 230 26.55 -11.10 -8.02
N ASN A 231 25.43 -10.38 -7.86
CA ASN A 231 24.55 -10.41 -6.68
C ASN A 231 25.20 -9.93 -5.36
N ASN A 232 26.24 -9.11 -5.44
CA ASN A 232 26.82 -8.41 -4.30
C ASN A 232 26.48 -6.92 -4.41
N GLY A 233 25.80 -6.38 -3.41
CA GLY A 233 25.61 -4.94 -3.22
C GLY A 233 26.90 -4.28 -2.77
N TYR A 234 27.12 -3.01 -3.12
CA TYR A 234 28.24 -2.21 -2.62
C TYR A 234 28.03 -0.74 -2.94
N ILE A 235 28.79 0.15 -2.30
CA ILE A 235 28.81 1.57 -2.64
C ILE A 235 30.01 1.91 -3.51
N GLN A 236 29.85 2.91 -4.39
CA GLN A 236 30.90 3.34 -5.29
C GLN A 236 30.93 4.86 -5.45
N PHE A 237 32.14 5.43 -5.52
CA PHE A 237 32.37 6.79 -6.00
C PHE A 237 33.48 6.84 -7.05
N SER A 238 33.29 7.72 -8.05
CA SER A 238 34.33 8.10 -9.02
C SER A 238 34.07 9.51 -9.55
N ALA A 239 35.10 10.37 -9.59
CA ALA A 239 35.00 11.66 -10.28
C ALA A 239 35.09 11.52 -11.81
N ASN A 240 35.49 10.35 -12.31
CA ASN A 240 35.64 10.09 -13.73
C ASN A 240 34.33 10.33 -14.48
N GLY A 241 34.40 11.09 -15.58
CA GLY A 241 33.23 11.44 -16.38
C GLY A 241 32.25 12.40 -15.71
N SER A 242 32.58 13.05 -14.58
CA SER A 242 31.78 14.19 -14.07
C SER A 242 31.90 15.40 -14.99
N GLY A 243 33.10 15.62 -15.58
CA GLY A 243 33.42 16.85 -16.30
C GLY A 243 33.55 18.07 -15.38
N GLU A 244 33.69 17.86 -14.07
CA GLU A 244 33.81 18.92 -13.07
C GLU A 244 35.25 19.01 -12.53
N ALA A 245 35.71 20.24 -12.28
CA ALA A 245 37.09 20.50 -11.85
C ALA A 245 37.38 20.00 -10.42
N GLU A 246 36.35 19.88 -9.59
CA GLU A 246 36.44 19.41 -8.22
C GLU A 246 35.14 18.68 -7.87
N ASN A 247 35.27 17.49 -7.28
CA ASN A 247 34.18 16.69 -6.74
C ASN A 247 34.57 16.37 -5.29
N VAL A 248 33.78 16.84 -4.34
CA VAL A 248 33.96 16.53 -2.92
C VAL A 248 32.64 16.00 -2.38
N ALA A 249 32.63 14.75 -1.93
CA ALA A 249 31.42 14.08 -1.46
C ALA A 249 31.71 13.21 -0.24
N TRP A 250 30.72 13.08 0.62
CA TRP A 250 30.81 12.41 1.90
C TRP A 250 29.72 11.36 1.97
N LEU A 251 30.06 10.18 2.45
CA LEU A 251 29.09 9.21 2.93
C LEU A 251 29.39 8.91 4.38
N ILE A 252 28.43 9.17 5.26
CA ILE A 252 28.60 9.13 6.71
C ILE A 252 27.63 8.11 7.29
N THR A 253 28.13 7.24 8.16
CA THR A 253 27.33 6.23 8.87
C THR A 253 26.27 6.88 9.74
N PRO A 254 25.23 6.13 10.18
CA PRO A 254 24.49 6.47 11.37
C PRO A 254 25.42 6.59 12.59
N GLY A 255 24.90 7.15 13.69
CA GLY A 255 25.65 7.24 14.94
C GLY A 255 25.82 5.88 15.61
N ILE A 256 27.07 5.45 15.78
CA ILE A 256 27.46 4.16 16.35
C ILE A 256 27.88 4.38 17.79
N ASP A 257 27.17 3.79 18.74
CA ASP A 257 27.54 3.85 20.15
C ASP A 257 28.64 2.82 20.44
N VAL A 258 29.86 3.30 20.73
CA VAL A 258 31.00 2.45 21.04
C VAL A 258 31.22 2.22 22.53
N SER A 259 30.47 2.91 23.40
CA SER A 259 30.55 2.71 24.86
C SER A 259 30.12 1.30 25.29
N ALA A 260 29.39 0.60 24.42
CA ALA A 260 28.94 -0.77 24.62
C ALA A 260 29.99 -1.85 24.29
N TYR A 261 31.14 -1.47 23.73
CA TYR A 261 32.20 -2.39 23.30
C TYR A 261 33.41 -2.34 24.26
N THR A 262 34.13 -3.45 24.37
CA THR A 262 35.31 -3.55 25.25
C THR A 262 36.60 -3.16 24.53
N ALA A 263 36.74 -3.54 23.27
CA ALA A 263 37.88 -3.27 22.41
C ALA A 263 37.39 -3.06 20.97
N PRO A 264 36.60 -2.01 20.72
CA PRO A 264 35.96 -1.82 19.44
C PRO A 264 36.99 -1.57 18.34
N VAL A 265 36.72 -2.14 17.17
CA VAL A 265 37.50 -1.92 15.97
C VAL A 265 36.61 -1.52 14.80
N PHE A 266 37.17 -0.79 13.84
CA PHE A 266 36.52 -0.45 12.58
C PHE A 266 37.25 -1.13 11.40
N THR A 267 36.49 -1.78 10.51
CA THR A 267 37.00 -2.38 9.27
C THR A 267 35.98 -2.32 8.14
N PHE A 268 36.43 -2.50 6.91
CA PHE A 268 35.61 -2.57 5.70
C PHE A 268 36.39 -3.26 4.58
N ASP A 269 35.66 -3.76 3.58
CA ASP A 269 36.23 -4.28 2.35
C ASP A 269 36.34 -3.19 1.29
N LEU A 270 37.41 -3.27 0.51
CA LEU A 270 37.73 -2.31 -0.53
C LEU A 270 38.08 -3.03 -1.84
N LYS A 271 37.53 -2.51 -2.94
CA LYS A 271 37.97 -2.81 -4.29
C LYS A 271 38.20 -1.51 -5.05
N ILE A 272 39.38 -1.37 -5.67
CA ILE A 272 39.74 -0.17 -6.42
C ILE A 272 39.60 -0.43 -7.92
N GLY A 273 39.32 0.62 -8.68
CA GLY A 273 39.50 0.61 -10.13
C GLY A 273 40.08 1.91 -10.65
N TYR A 274 40.85 1.81 -11.73
CA TYR A 274 41.44 2.92 -12.47
C TYR A 274 42.17 3.91 -11.54
N TYR A 275 43.13 3.42 -10.76
CA TYR A 275 43.92 4.29 -9.89
C TYR A 275 44.63 5.37 -10.69
N ASN A 276 44.50 6.61 -10.25
CA ASN A 276 45.20 7.75 -10.83
C ASN A 276 45.53 8.84 -9.79
N ALA A 277 44.84 8.85 -8.65
CA ALA A 277 45.16 9.69 -7.51
C ALA A 277 44.59 9.13 -6.20
N GLU A 278 45.17 9.52 -5.07
CA GLU A 278 44.55 9.31 -3.76
C GLU A 278 43.34 10.24 -3.64
N CYS A 279 42.14 9.67 -3.64
CA CYS A 279 40.89 10.44 -3.61
C CYS A 279 39.97 10.07 -2.45
N LEU A 280 40.33 9.12 -1.58
CA LEU A 280 39.50 8.69 -0.45
C LEU A 280 40.18 9.01 0.88
N GLN A 281 39.45 9.64 1.78
CA GLN A 281 39.79 9.79 3.19
C GLN A 281 38.75 9.06 4.05
N ILE A 282 39.23 8.47 5.13
CA ILE A 282 38.44 7.83 6.16
C ILE A 282 38.52 8.68 7.41
N LEU A 283 37.38 9.22 7.84
CA LEU A 283 37.32 10.17 8.94
C LEU A 283 36.39 9.66 10.04
N VAL A 284 36.63 10.06 11.28
CA VAL A 284 35.76 9.78 12.42
C VAL A 284 35.43 11.06 13.18
N SER A 285 34.20 11.18 13.66
CA SER A 285 33.69 12.30 14.44
C SER A 285 32.86 11.80 15.63
N GLU A 286 32.96 12.48 16.77
CA GLU A 286 32.12 12.27 17.98
C GLU A 286 30.97 13.29 18.08
N ASP A 287 30.96 14.31 17.22
CA ASP A 287 30.08 15.48 17.32
C ASP A 287 29.26 15.78 16.05
N PHE A 288 29.30 14.89 15.05
CA PHE A 288 28.48 15.04 13.84
C PHE A 288 26.97 14.99 14.17
N SER A 289 26.25 16.02 13.74
CA SER A 289 24.81 16.18 14.00
C SER A 289 24.01 16.56 12.75
N GLY A 290 24.44 16.11 11.57
CA GLY A 290 23.73 16.29 10.29
C GLY A 290 24.40 17.22 9.27
N ASP A 291 25.29 18.13 9.69
CA ASP A 291 26.11 18.96 8.79
C ASP A 291 27.59 18.54 8.86
N PRO A 292 28.15 17.93 7.79
CA PRO A 292 29.54 17.46 7.80
C PRO A 292 30.57 18.59 7.96
N LEU A 293 30.22 19.82 7.59
CA LEU A 293 31.13 20.97 7.62
C LEU A 293 31.20 21.64 8.99
N ALA A 294 30.25 21.35 9.87
CA ALA A 294 30.19 21.88 11.23
C ALA A 294 30.84 20.95 12.27
N ALA A 295 31.08 19.68 11.91
CA ALA A 295 31.61 18.65 12.79
C ALA A 295 33.15 18.63 12.82
N ASN A 296 33.71 18.12 13.92
CA ASN A 296 35.14 17.87 14.05
C ASN A 296 35.47 16.46 13.54
N TRP A 297 36.38 16.38 12.57
CA TRP A 297 36.79 15.12 11.94
C TRP A 297 38.25 14.80 12.23
N LYS A 298 38.52 13.61 12.76
CA LYS A 298 39.86 13.04 12.86
C LYS A 298 40.10 12.13 11.66
N ASP A 299 41.19 12.38 10.94
CA ASP A 299 41.61 11.54 9.81
C ASP A 299 42.28 10.26 10.33
N ILE A 300 41.67 9.12 9.99
CA ILE A 300 42.15 7.78 10.36
C ILE A 300 42.57 6.96 9.14
N THR A 301 42.72 7.58 7.98
CA THR A 301 43.03 6.93 6.69
C THR A 301 44.30 6.09 6.76
N ALA A 302 45.32 6.51 7.53
CA ALA A 302 46.60 5.80 7.66
C ALA A 302 46.49 4.38 8.25
N ASN A 303 45.40 4.08 8.96
CA ASN A 303 45.14 2.75 9.52
C ASN A 303 44.72 1.72 8.45
N PHE A 304 44.43 2.18 7.23
CA PHE A 304 43.94 1.37 6.13
C PHE A 304 44.92 1.38 4.97
N TYR A 305 45.04 0.25 4.30
CA TYR A 305 45.71 0.15 3.02
C TYR A 305 44.72 0.52 1.90
N LEU A 306 45.02 1.63 1.23
CA LEU A 306 44.31 2.05 0.01
C LEU A 306 45.21 1.71 -1.20
N PRO A 307 44.90 0.67 -1.99
CA PRO A 307 45.77 0.24 -3.06
C PRO A 307 46.01 1.32 -4.11
N LYS A 308 47.21 1.32 -4.71
CA LYS A 308 47.63 2.24 -5.78
C LYS A 308 47.64 1.59 -7.17
N GLU A 309 47.06 0.40 -7.28
CA GLU A 309 46.91 -0.39 -8.50
C GLU A 309 45.57 -1.16 -8.44
N PRO A 310 44.92 -1.44 -9.59
CA PRO A 310 45.45 -1.23 -10.93
C PRO A 310 45.20 0.19 -11.48
N THR A 311 46.15 0.72 -12.24
CA THR A 311 46.00 1.97 -13.02
C THR A 311 45.03 1.83 -14.20
N SER A 312 44.62 0.60 -14.55
CA SER A 312 43.60 0.31 -15.56
C SER A 312 42.70 -0.86 -15.15
N GLY A 313 41.39 -0.76 -15.40
CA GLY A 313 40.43 -1.78 -14.98
C GLY A 313 40.15 -1.75 -13.48
N TYR A 314 39.70 -2.88 -12.93
CA TYR A 314 39.42 -3.07 -11.50
C TYR A 314 40.34 -4.13 -10.92
N ALA A 315 40.63 -4.04 -9.62
CA ALA A 315 41.30 -5.10 -8.91
C ALA A 315 40.48 -6.40 -9.00
N ASP A 316 41.17 -7.54 -9.18
CA ASP A 316 40.53 -8.84 -9.39
C ASP A 316 39.67 -9.27 -8.20
N ASN A 317 40.16 -9.04 -6.98
CA ASN A 317 39.53 -9.47 -5.74
C ASN A 317 39.19 -8.29 -4.83
N TRP A 318 38.18 -8.49 -3.99
CA TRP A 318 37.96 -7.66 -2.81
C TRP A 318 39.05 -7.93 -1.77
N SER A 319 39.42 -6.91 -1.00
CA SER A 319 40.36 -7.05 0.10
C SER A 319 39.90 -6.25 1.31
N VAL A 320 40.07 -6.83 2.50
CA VAL A 320 39.93 -6.10 3.77
C VAL A 320 40.91 -4.93 3.76
N ALA A 321 40.41 -3.71 3.91
CA ALA A 321 41.23 -2.50 3.82
C ALA A 321 42.23 -2.39 4.98
N GLY A 322 41.88 -2.93 6.16
CA GLY A 322 42.65 -2.86 7.39
C GLY A 322 41.74 -2.87 8.60
N ILE A 323 42.31 -2.77 9.79
CA ILE A 323 41.56 -2.66 11.05
C ILE A 323 42.08 -1.44 11.81
N ALA A 324 41.19 -0.53 12.17
CA ALA A 324 41.51 0.60 13.03
C ALA A 324 40.97 0.35 14.45
N ASP A 325 41.78 0.65 15.46
CA ASP A 325 41.37 0.60 16.87
C ASP A 325 40.48 1.81 17.21
N MET A 326 39.30 1.55 17.78
CA MET A 326 38.31 2.55 18.18
C MET A 326 38.22 2.71 19.70
N SER A 327 39.05 2.01 20.49
CA SER A 327 39.03 2.06 21.96
C SER A 327 39.34 3.44 22.56
N GLY A 328 39.90 4.34 21.75
CA GLY A 328 40.16 5.74 22.13
C GLY A 328 38.96 6.68 22.04
N TYR A 329 37.79 6.20 21.59
CA TYR A 329 36.54 6.97 21.52
C TYR A 329 35.56 6.48 22.58
N ASP A 330 34.71 7.38 23.08
CA ASP A 330 33.68 7.06 24.06
C ASP A 330 32.33 7.63 23.63
N GLY A 331 31.24 6.91 23.91
CA GLY A 331 29.91 7.26 23.44
C GLY A 331 29.71 7.08 21.94
N LYS A 332 29.07 8.06 21.28
CA LYS A 332 28.62 7.92 19.89
C LYS A 332 29.67 8.47 18.91
N ILE A 333 30.06 7.64 17.93
CA ILE A 333 30.93 8.02 16.81
C ILE A 333 30.21 7.92 15.45
N PHE A 334 30.78 8.58 14.46
CA PHE A 334 30.34 8.54 13.06
C PHE A 334 31.56 8.36 12.16
N ILE A 335 31.48 7.43 11.21
CA ILE A 335 32.55 7.18 10.23
C ILE A 335 32.16 7.80 8.90
N ALA A 336 33.09 8.53 8.27
CA ALA A 336 32.88 9.13 6.96
C ALA A 336 33.88 8.60 5.92
N PHE A 337 33.32 8.23 4.76
CA PHE A 337 34.05 8.04 3.52
C PHE A 337 34.00 9.34 2.72
N LYS A 338 35.04 10.16 2.82
CA LYS A 338 35.14 11.42 2.09
C LYS A 338 35.92 11.22 0.79
N TYR A 339 35.29 11.49 -0.34
CA TYR A 339 35.92 11.50 -1.64
C TYR A 339 36.33 12.92 -2.04
N THR A 340 37.56 13.11 -2.54
CA THR A 340 38.04 14.37 -3.16
C THR A 340 38.76 14.06 -4.47
N GLY A 341 38.19 14.48 -5.60
CA GLY A 341 38.78 14.26 -6.93
C GLY A 341 38.32 15.25 -8.00
N SER A 342 38.66 14.99 -9.25
CA SER A 342 38.46 15.89 -10.40
C SER A 342 38.21 15.12 -11.69
N GLY A 343 37.11 15.43 -12.37
CA GLY A 343 36.76 14.86 -13.66
C GLY A 343 37.45 15.52 -14.86
N THR A 344 37.99 16.74 -14.69
CA THR A 344 38.76 17.45 -15.75
C THR A 344 40.24 17.60 -15.42
N GLY A 345 40.60 17.57 -14.14
CA GLY A 345 41.98 17.70 -13.66
C GLY A 345 42.73 16.37 -13.53
N GLY A 346 42.11 15.25 -13.92
CA GLY A 346 42.74 13.93 -13.95
C GLY A 346 42.98 13.29 -12.58
N LYS A 347 42.59 13.91 -11.47
CA LYS A 347 42.69 13.30 -10.13
C LYS A 347 41.45 12.46 -9.85
N THR A 348 41.42 11.20 -10.28
CA THR A 348 40.26 10.33 -10.07
C THR A 348 40.68 8.89 -9.84
N THR A 349 40.11 8.26 -8.82
CA THR A 349 40.15 6.81 -8.63
C THR A 349 38.73 6.35 -8.36
N THR A 350 38.37 5.14 -8.80
CA THR A 350 37.10 4.53 -8.44
C THR A 350 37.30 3.69 -7.18
N TYR A 351 36.55 4.01 -6.13
CA TYR A 351 36.52 3.20 -4.90
C TYR A 351 35.18 2.49 -4.79
N GLN A 352 35.24 1.19 -4.52
CA GLN A 352 34.11 0.35 -4.15
C GLN A 352 34.32 -0.10 -2.70
N ILE A 353 33.32 0.11 -1.85
CA ILE A 353 33.39 -0.19 -0.42
C ILE A 353 32.24 -1.11 -0.07
N ASP A 354 32.54 -2.09 0.78
CA ASP A 354 31.60 -3.10 1.23
C ASP A 354 31.91 -3.57 2.67
N ASN A 355 31.01 -4.34 3.29
CA ASN A 355 31.20 -5.02 4.57
C ASN A 355 31.75 -4.10 5.69
N VAL A 356 31.14 -2.95 5.89
CA VAL A 356 31.50 -1.97 6.94
C VAL A 356 31.16 -2.58 8.30
N PHE A 357 32.12 -2.58 9.24
CA PHE A 357 31.97 -3.18 10.56
C PHE A 357 32.54 -2.27 11.65
N VAL A 358 31.79 -2.03 12.74
CA VAL A 358 32.30 -1.43 13.98
C VAL A 358 31.84 -2.23 15.20
N GLY A 359 32.76 -2.74 15.99
CA GLY A 359 32.44 -3.43 17.25
C GLY A 359 33.58 -4.32 17.75
N ASP A 360 33.29 -5.16 18.74
CA ASP A 360 34.25 -6.16 19.24
C ASP A 360 34.37 -7.34 18.27
N ASN A 361 35.56 -7.96 18.20
CA ASN A 361 35.81 -9.19 17.44
C ASN A 361 35.39 -9.11 15.97
N ALA A 362 36.02 -8.22 15.18
CA ALA A 362 35.78 -8.13 13.74
C ALA A 362 35.77 -9.50 13.05
N PRO A 363 34.90 -9.73 12.04
CA PRO A 363 34.80 -10.97 11.26
C PRO A 363 35.97 -11.13 10.28
N VAL A 364 37.18 -10.91 10.79
CA VAL A 364 38.44 -10.91 10.07
C VAL A 364 39.38 -11.81 10.85
N ASN A 365 39.88 -12.85 10.19
CA ASN A 365 40.99 -13.63 10.70
C ASN A 365 42.25 -12.77 10.64
N LYS A 366 42.75 -12.40 11.82
CA LYS A 366 44.05 -11.74 12.00
C LYS A 366 45.14 -12.79 12.14
N SER A 367 46.18 -12.72 11.31
CA SER A 367 47.40 -13.50 11.44
C SER A 367 48.61 -12.59 11.50
N GLU A 368 49.33 -12.58 12.62
CA GLU A 368 50.55 -11.80 12.81
C GLU A 368 51.74 -12.56 12.21
N LEU A 369 52.25 -12.08 11.08
CA LEU A 369 53.43 -12.64 10.42
C LEU A 369 54.74 -12.04 10.98
N LEU A 370 54.66 -10.82 11.51
CA LEU A 370 55.67 -10.15 12.31
C LEU A 370 54.98 -9.19 13.26
N ASN A 371 55.39 -9.16 14.52
CA ASN A 371 54.94 -8.18 15.51
C ASN A 371 56.09 -7.92 16.47
N GLU A 372 56.78 -6.80 16.27
CA GLU A 372 57.93 -6.39 17.07
C GLU A 372 57.65 -5.01 17.69
N ASP A 373 57.54 -4.98 19.01
CA ASP A 373 57.37 -3.76 19.83
C ASP A 373 58.69 -3.26 20.43
N PHE A 374 59.80 -3.96 20.18
CA PHE A 374 61.13 -3.66 20.72
C PHE A 374 61.23 -3.63 22.24
N GLU A 375 60.27 -4.18 22.98
CA GLU A 375 60.30 -4.15 24.45
C GLU A 375 61.41 -5.03 25.05
N GLU A 376 61.99 -5.92 24.24
CA GLU A 376 63.13 -6.77 24.62
C GLU A 376 64.50 -6.13 24.35
N VAL A 377 64.57 -4.94 23.73
CA VAL A 377 65.86 -4.28 23.49
C VAL A 377 66.50 -3.80 24.80
N THR A 378 67.83 -3.80 24.84
CA THR A 378 68.58 -3.21 25.94
C THR A 378 68.85 -1.73 25.65
N PRO A 379 68.39 -0.79 26.49
CA PRO A 379 68.61 0.63 26.26
C PRO A 379 70.11 0.99 26.18
N ASN A 380 70.47 1.78 25.17
CA ASN A 380 71.83 2.22 24.87
C ASN A 380 72.81 1.12 24.43
N ALA A 381 72.30 -0.02 23.98
CA ALA A 381 73.09 -1.08 23.34
C ALA A 381 72.67 -1.27 21.88
N ASP A 382 73.51 -1.96 21.11
CA ASP A 382 73.18 -2.38 19.74
C ASP A 382 71.93 -3.26 19.76
N VAL A 383 71.04 -3.09 18.78
CA VAL A 383 69.89 -3.98 18.60
C VAL A 383 70.40 -5.40 18.36
N ASN A 384 70.02 -6.32 19.25
CA ASN A 384 70.37 -7.73 19.22
C ASN A 384 69.12 -8.54 19.58
N LEU A 385 68.23 -8.69 18.60
CA LEU A 385 66.99 -9.44 18.72
C LEU A 385 67.09 -10.74 17.90
N PRO A 386 66.37 -11.81 18.28
CA PRO A 386 66.38 -13.06 17.54
C PRO A 386 66.05 -12.85 16.05
N ASP A 387 66.89 -13.41 15.17
CA ASP A 387 66.75 -13.41 13.71
C ASP A 387 66.72 -12.04 13.00
N TRP A 388 66.79 -10.94 13.75
CA TRP A 388 67.04 -9.59 13.20
C TRP A 388 68.51 -9.42 12.84
N THR A 389 68.78 -8.72 11.73
CA THR A 389 70.15 -8.37 11.33
C THR A 389 70.38 -6.87 11.51
N ASN A 390 71.31 -6.51 12.40
CA ASN A 390 71.80 -5.14 12.57
C ASN A 390 73.20 -5.02 11.93
N PHE A 391 73.26 -4.47 10.72
CA PHE A 391 74.48 -4.46 9.90
C PHE A 391 74.97 -3.04 9.64
N THR A 392 76.27 -2.80 9.87
CA THR A 392 76.92 -1.52 9.57
C THR A 392 77.71 -1.64 8.28
N GLU A 393 77.27 -0.94 7.23
CA GLU A 393 77.94 -0.89 5.93
C GLU A 393 79.10 0.14 5.95
N LYS A 394 78.87 1.31 6.56
CA LYS A 394 79.86 2.39 6.70
C LYS A 394 79.73 3.12 8.03
N GLY A 395 80.87 3.65 8.50
CA GLY A 395 81.00 4.22 9.84
C GLY A 395 81.41 3.16 10.86
N THR A 396 81.97 3.58 11.99
CA THR A 396 82.48 2.67 13.03
C THR A 396 81.92 2.94 14.42
N LYS A 397 81.16 4.03 14.57
CA LYS A 397 80.73 4.53 15.89
C LYS A 397 79.23 4.48 16.13
N LYS A 398 78.43 4.23 15.10
CA LYS A 398 76.96 4.26 15.17
C LYS A 398 76.38 3.01 14.52
N THR A 399 75.38 2.47 15.17
CA THR A 399 74.61 1.26 14.84
C THR A 399 73.14 1.56 15.14
N TRP A 400 72.21 0.71 14.71
CA TRP A 400 70.86 0.76 15.27
C TRP A 400 70.94 0.35 16.74
N GLN A 401 70.42 1.18 17.64
CA GLN A 401 70.50 0.95 19.08
C GLN A 401 69.12 0.91 19.71
N GLY A 402 68.95 0.03 20.70
CA GLY A 402 67.82 0.10 21.62
C GLY A 402 67.88 1.37 22.45
N LYS A 403 66.73 1.99 22.71
CA LYS A 403 66.55 3.16 23.56
C LYS A 403 65.29 3.00 24.40
N SER A 404 65.16 3.84 25.42
CA SER A 404 63.97 3.88 26.28
C SER A 404 63.66 5.33 26.64
N PHE A 405 62.37 5.67 26.68
CA PHE A 405 61.90 6.95 27.21
C PHE A 405 60.56 6.73 27.92
N GLY A 406 60.49 7.12 29.20
CA GLY A 406 59.40 6.68 30.06
C GLY A 406 59.41 5.16 30.18
N ASP A 407 58.24 4.55 30.00
CA ASP A 407 58.06 3.09 30.07
C ASP A 407 58.18 2.38 28.70
N ASN A 408 58.34 3.14 27.60
CA ASN A 408 58.41 2.62 26.24
C ASN A 408 59.86 2.40 25.79
N LYS A 409 60.13 1.26 25.13
CA LYS A 409 61.40 1.01 24.43
C LYS A 409 61.21 1.04 22.93
N TYR A 410 62.27 1.37 22.22
CA TYR A 410 62.24 1.54 20.76
C TYR A 410 63.65 1.43 20.20
N VAL A 411 63.78 1.37 18.88
CA VAL A 411 65.10 1.42 18.21
C VAL A 411 65.35 2.78 17.59
N GLN A 412 66.60 3.23 17.63
CA GLN A 412 66.99 4.55 17.16
C GLN A 412 68.28 4.51 16.36
N PHE A 413 68.34 5.33 15.31
CA PHE A 413 69.59 5.70 14.65
C PHE A 413 69.74 7.22 14.53
N SER A 414 70.96 7.71 14.75
CA SER A 414 71.38 9.07 14.36
C SER A 414 72.89 9.10 14.08
N ALA A 415 73.28 9.75 12.97
CA ALA A 415 74.69 10.07 12.71
C ALA A 415 75.25 11.17 13.62
N ASN A 416 74.40 11.84 14.43
CA ASN A 416 74.84 12.92 15.29
C ASN A 416 75.96 12.49 16.26
N GLY A 417 77.03 13.28 16.30
CA GLY A 417 78.20 13.01 17.14
C GLY A 417 79.07 11.83 16.70
N SER A 418 78.88 11.24 15.51
CA SER A 418 79.84 10.25 14.97
C SER A 418 81.18 10.89 14.60
N GLY A 419 81.13 12.11 14.04
CA GLY A 419 82.31 12.76 13.45
C GLY A 419 82.83 12.03 12.19
N GLU A 420 81.97 11.26 11.53
CA GLU A 420 82.29 10.47 10.34
C GLU A 420 81.54 11.03 9.11
N ASP A 421 82.18 10.99 7.94
CA ASP A 421 81.66 11.57 6.70
C ASP A 421 80.45 10.80 6.14
N GLU A 422 80.36 9.50 6.41
CA GLU A 422 79.22 8.64 6.08
C GLU A 422 78.96 7.63 7.20
N ASN A 423 77.69 7.48 7.54
CA ASN A 423 77.18 6.45 8.44
C ASN A 423 76.07 5.74 7.66
N VAL A 424 76.29 4.46 7.33
CA VAL A 424 75.32 3.63 6.61
C VAL A 424 75.08 2.36 7.41
N ALA A 425 73.86 2.18 7.90
CA ALA A 425 73.50 1.05 8.74
C ALA A 425 72.11 0.53 8.40
N TRP A 426 71.90 -0.76 8.62
CA TRP A 426 70.74 -1.50 8.21
C TRP A 426 70.19 -2.25 9.41
N LEU A 427 68.88 -2.17 9.62
CA LEU A 427 68.15 -3.04 10.53
C LEU A 427 67.15 -3.85 9.72
N ILE A 428 67.32 -5.17 9.68
CA ILE A 428 66.60 -6.06 8.78
C ILE A 428 65.78 -7.04 9.61
N THR A 429 64.50 -7.19 9.25
CA THR A 429 63.58 -8.13 9.90
C THR A 429 64.00 -9.58 9.68
N PRO A 430 63.51 -10.51 10.53
CA PRO A 430 63.44 -11.93 10.19
C PRO A 430 62.70 -12.18 8.86
N ALA A 431 62.81 -13.40 8.34
CA ALA A 431 62.08 -13.80 7.14
C ALA A 431 60.57 -13.83 7.40
N ILE A 432 59.81 -13.12 6.58
CA ILE A 432 58.35 -13.06 6.62
C ILE A 432 57.80 -13.89 5.46
N THR A 433 57.04 -14.95 5.75
CA THR A 433 56.44 -15.78 4.70
C THR A 433 55.10 -15.21 4.25
N VAL A 434 55.07 -14.65 3.04
CA VAL A 434 53.84 -14.17 2.39
C VAL A 434 53.22 -15.30 1.58
N GLY A 435 52.03 -15.74 1.98
CA GLY A 435 51.27 -16.79 1.30
C GLY A 435 50.81 -16.36 -0.09
N ALA A 436 50.78 -17.30 -1.03
CA ALA A 436 50.22 -17.04 -2.36
C ALA A 436 48.75 -16.60 -2.26
N GLY A 437 48.42 -15.45 -2.86
CA GLY A 437 47.08 -14.88 -2.81
C GLY A 437 46.70 -14.20 -1.48
N SER A 438 47.60 -14.16 -0.50
CA SER A 438 47.40 -13.38 0.72
C SER A 438 47.82 -11.92 0.51
N ASN A 439 47.24 -11.00 1.30
CA ASN A 439 47.51 -9.57 1.20
C ASN A 439 47.96 -8.97 2.56
N PRO A 440 49.08 -9.46 3.15
CA PRO A 440 49.50 -8.97 4.45
C PRO A 440 49.93 -7.50 4.41
N LEU A 441 49.60 -6.76 5.46
CA LEU A 441 49.84 -5.33 5.59
C LEU A 441 51.04 -5.09 6.52
N PHE A 442 52.04 -4.38 6.01
CA PHE A 442 53.22 -3.91 6.73
C PHE A 442 53.01 -2.48 7.21
N SER A 443 53.29 -2.24 8.49
CA SER A 443 53.24 -0.93 9.15
C SER A 443 54.29 -0.82 10.26
N PHE A 444 54.61 0.41 10.65
CA PHE A 444 55.47 0.72 11.79
C PHE A 444 55.21 2.13 12.29
N ASP A 445 55.51 2.37 13.56
CA ASP A 445 55.47 3.69 14.16
C ASP A 445 56.82 4.38 14.01
N LEU A 446 56.76 5.69 13.79
CA LEU A 446 57.93 6.52 13.59
C LEU A 446 57.85 7.78 14.43
N LYS A 447 58.97 8.12 15.07
CA LYS A 447 59.20 9.41 15.73
C LYS A 447 60.48 10.03 15.21
N VAL A 448 60.36 11.24 14.69
CA VAL A 448 61.47 12.00 14.10
C VAL A 448 61.98 13.02 15.12
N GLY A 449 63.30 13.19 15.18
CA GLY A 449 63.94 14.22 15.98
C GLY A 449 65.08 14.90 15.24
N TYR A 450 65.23 16.21 15.47
CA TYR A 450 66.24 17.06 14.85
C TYR A 450 66.29 16.89 13.33
N TYR A 451 65.15 17.01 12.66
CA TYR A 451 65.08 16.84 11.22
C TYR A 451 65.96 17.86 10.50
N ASN A 452 66.89 17.38 9.67
CA ASN A 452 67.73 18.22 8.83
C ASN A 452 68.08 17.61 7.46
N ALA A 453 67.76 16.33 7.26
CA ALA A 453 67.91 15.63 5.99
C ALA A 453 67.06 14.35 5.98
N GLU A 454 66.71 13.86 4.79
CA GLU A 454 66.17 12.51 4.62
C GLU A 454 67.31 11.51 4.77
N CYS A 455 67.25 10.68 5.82
CA CYS A 455 68.30 9.70 6.10
C CYS A 455 67.77 8.27 6.24
N LEU A 456 66.47 8.02 6.12
CA LEU A 456 65.87 6.70 6.28
C LEU A 456 65.26 6.22 4.95
N GLN A 457 65.58 4.98 4.57
CA GLN A 457 64.94 4.25 3.49
C GLN A 457 64.33 2.95 4.03
N ILE A 458 63.19 2.56 3.46
CA ILE A 458 62.49 1.32 3.75
C ILE A 458 62.61 0.46 2.50
N LEU A 459 63.20 -0.73 2.67
CA LEU A 459 63.59 -1.59 1.56
C LEU A 459 63.01 -2.99 1.75
N ILE A 460 62.68 -3.69 0.66
CA ILE A 460 62.23 -5.09 0.66
C ILE A 460 63.17 -5.96 -0.17
N SER A 461 63.45 -7.17 0.30
CA SER A 461 64.22 -8.17 -0.44
C SER A 461 63.54 -9.54 -0.38
N LYS A 462 63.58 -10.28 -1.50
CA LYS A 462 63.13 -11.68 -1.61
C LYS A 462 64.27 -12.69 -1.57
N ASP A 463 65.52 -12.22 -1.67
CA ASP A 463 66.71 -13.06 -1.82
C ASP A 463 67.79 -12.80 -0.76
N PHE A 464 67.53 -11.90 0.19
CA PHE A 464 68.36 -11.75 1.38
C PHE A 464 68.49 -13.07 2.13
N SER A 465 69.74 -13.49 2.35
CA SER A 465 70.10 -14.77 2.97
C SER A 465 71.27 -14.62 3.95
N GLY A 466 71.42 -13.43 4.53
CA GLY A 466 72.44 -13.09 5.53
C GLY A 466 73.55 -12.15 5.05
N ASP A 467 73.76 -12.00 3.74
CA ASP A 467 74.67 -11.00 3.16
C ASP A 467 73.87 -9.81 2.61
N VAL A 468 73.98 -8.66 3.28
CA VAL A 468 73.22 -7.44 2.96
C VAL A 468 73.60 -6.87 1.60
N LEU A 469 74.88 -6.97 1.23
CA LEU A 469 75.41 -6.33 0.02
C LEU A 469 75.26 -7.20 -1.23
N ALA A 470 75.07 -8.51 -1.05
CA ALA A 470 74.79 -9.44 -2.15
C ALA A 470 73.29 -9.52 -2.52
N ALA A 471 72.39 -9.10 -1.62
CA ALA A 471 70.94 -9.18 -1.81
C ALA A 471 70.41 -8.05 -2.73
N ASN A 472 69.30 -8.33 -3.42
CA ASN A 472 68.57 -7.32 -4.17
C ASN A 472 67.54 -6.63 -3.26
N TRP A 473 67.54 -5.30 -3.27
CA TRP A 473 66.66 -4.46 -2.45
C TRP A 473 65.80 -3.56 -3.32
N GLU A 474 64.49 -3.60 -3.12
CA GLU A 474 63.51 -2.70 -3.72
C GLU A 474 63.18 -1.58 -2.72
N ASP A 475 63.25 -0.32 -3.15
CA ASP A 475 62.90 0.85 -2.33
C ASP A 475 61.39 1.08 -2.35
N VAL A 476 60.78 0.89 -1.18
CA VAL A 476 59.34 1.05 -0.97
C VAL A 476 59.01 2.26 -0.09
N THR A 477 59.98 3.13 0.18
CA THR A 477 59.86 4.30 1.07
C THR A 477 58.67 5.19 0.71
N SER A 478 58.31 5.31 -0.57
CA SER A 478 57.21 6.13 -1.07
C SER A 478 55.80 5.66 -0.64
N HIS A 479 55.68 4.47 -0.05
CA HIS A 479 54.43 3.99 0.55
C HIS A 479 54.18 4.54 1.96
N PHE A 480 55.18 5.19 2.56
CA PHE A 480 55.13 5.70 3.92
C PHE A 480 55.30 7.22 3.94
N VAL A 481 54.70 7.86 4.93
CA VAL A 481 54.87 9.27 5.23
C VAL A 481 55.94 9.39 6.31
N LEU A 482 57.13 9.84 5.94
CA LEU A 482 58.22 10.11 6.88
C LEU A 482 58.19 11.59 7.28
N PRO A 483 57.90 11.94 8.55
CA PRO A 483 57.81 13.33 8.97
C PRO A 483 59.10 14.12 8.73
N GLN A 484 58.95 15.38 8.31
CA GLN A 484 60.06 16.32 8.07
C GLN A 484 60.15 17.41 9.15
N GLU A 485 59.60 17.13 10.33
CA GLU A 485 59.59 18.00 11.51
C GLU A 485 59.70 17.13 12.77
N PRO A 486 60.15 17.69 13.91
CA PRO A 486 60.61 19.05 14.10
C PRO A 486 62.09 19.24 13.72
N ALA A 487 62.44 20.42 13.20
CA ALA A 487 63.84 20.80 12.94
C ALA A 487 64.73 20.82 14.21
N SER A 488 64.14 20.93 15.40
CA SER A 488 64.83 20.89 16.69
C SER A 488 64.03 20.10 17.72
N GLY A 489 64.70 19.31 18.55
CA GLY A 489 64.03 18.47 19.53
C GLY A 489 63.45 17.22 18.89
N TYR A 490 62.38 16.68 19.47
CA TYR A 490 61.71 15.47 18.99
C TYR A 490 60.23 15.77 18.78
N ALA A 491 59.60 15.08 17.83
CA ALA A 491 58.14 15.08 17.74
C ALA A 491 57.53 14.61 19.07
N ASP A 492 56.36 15.13 19.43
CA ASP A 492 55.78 14.86 20.74
C ASP A 492 55.52 13.36 20.95
N ASN A 493 54.93 12.71 19.94
CA ASN A 493 54.52 11.31 20.00
C ASN A 493 55.10 10.49 18.83
N PHE A 494 55.11 9.17 18.99
CA PHE A 494 55.18 8.26 17.86
C PHE A 494 53.91 8.37 17.03
N SER A 495 54.04 8.21 15.71
CA SER A 495 52.92 8.20 14.78
C SER A 495 53.11 7.09 13.75
N LEU A 496 52.01 6.45 13.38
CA LEU A 496 51.98 5.46 12.30
C LEU A 496 52.54 6.07 11.01
N ALA A 497 53.63 5.49 10.48
CA ALA A 497 54.27 5.98 9.26
C ALA A 497 53.42 5.71 8.00
N GLY A 498 52.48 4.76 8.08
CA GLY A 498 51.59 4.34 7.00
C GLY A 498 51.48 2.82 6.92
N THR A 499 50.62 2.35 6.01
CA THR A 499 50.34 0.92 5.82
C THR A 499 50.55 0.55 4.36
N MET A 500 51.37 -0.47 4.10
CA MET A 500 51.67 -0.98 2.75
C MET A 500 51.29 -2.46 2.64
N SER A 501 50.70 -2.88 1.53
CA SER A 501 50.52 -4.30 1.23
C SER A 501 51.82 -4.98 0.77
N LEU A 502 52.04 -6.19 1.25
CA LEU A 502 53.08 -7.10 0.78
C LEU A 502 52.55 -8.15 -0.23
N GLY A 503 51.29 -8.06 -0.68
CA GLY A 503 50.66 -9.06 -1.55
C GLY A 503 51.36 -9.26 -2.89
N ALA A 504 52.09 -8.25 -3.38
CA ALA A 504 52.94 -8.37 -4.57
C ALA A 504 54.18 -9.27 -4.36
N TYR A 505 54.56 -9.55 -3.11
CA TYR A 505 55.80 -10.24 -2.76
C TYR A 505 55.54 -11.63 -2.18
N SER A 506 55.05 -12.56 -3.00
CA SER A 506 54.85 -13.96 -2.56
C SER A 506 56.17 -14.67 -2.21
N GLY A 507 56.14 -15.53 -1.19
CA GLY A 507 57.30 -16.25 -0.67
C GLY A 507 57.91 -15.59 0.56
N ASN A 508 59.17 -15.92 0.88
CA ASN A 508 59.89 -15.30 1.99
C ASN A 508 60.41 -13.93 1.57
N VAL A 509 60.10 -12.91 2.37
CA VAL A 509 60.61 -11.54 2.20
C VAL A 509 61.25 -11.03 3.48
N HIS A 510 62.12 -10.04 3.34
CA HIS A 510 62.73 -9.30 4.44
C HIS A 510 62.49 -7.81 4.22
N ILE A 511 62.23 -7.09 5.30
CA ILE A 511 62.11 -5.63 5.30
C ILE A 511 63.35 -5.05 5.97
N ALA A 512 63.92 -3.99 5.41
CA ALA A 512 65.07 -3.31 5.96
C ALA A 512 64.83 -1.82 6.16
N PHE A 513 65.24 -1.33 7.32
CA PHE A 513 65.36 0.09 7.64
C PHE A 513 66.83 0.50 7.45
N LYS A 514 67.12 1.14 6.33
CA LYS A 514 68.46 1.63 5.99
C LYS A 514 68.60 3.08 6.38
N TYR A 515 69.54 3.38 7.27
CA TYR A 515 69.96 4.73 7.57
C TYR A 515 71.17 5.14 6.73
N THR A 516 71.14 6.32 6.12
CA THR A 516 72.28 6.95 5.42
C THR A 516 72.41 8.42 5.86
N GLY A 517 73.44 8.73 6.65
CA GLY A 517 73.68 10.08 7.15
C GLY A 517 75.16 10.40 7.34
N SER A 518 75.46 11.57 7.92
CA SER A 518 76.82 12.08 8.07
C SER A 518 76.93 12.97 9.29
N GLY A 519 77.86 12.64 10.20
CA GLY A 519 78.15 13.45 11.37
C GLY A 519 78.91 14.74 11.03
N ASN A 520 79.78 14.70 10.00
CA ASN A 520 80.56 15.86 9.57
C ASN A 520 79.80 16.79 8.62
N ASN A 521 78.90 16.26 7.80
CA ASN A 521 78.11 17.02 6.82
C ASN A 521 76.71 17.40 7.31
N GLY A 522 76.41 17.19 8.60
CA GLY A 522 75.17 17.64 9.23
C GLY A 522 73.90 16.90 8.76
N LYS A 523 74.01 15.73 8.15
CA LYS A 523 72.86 14.86 7.82
C LYS A 523 72.62 13.90 8.98
N THR A 524 71.95 14.39 10.02
CA THR A 524 71.93 13.75 11.34
C THR A 524 70.53 13.58 11.91
N THR A 525 69.49 13.70 11.09
CA THR A 525 68.10 13.39 11.46
C THR A 525 68.07 12.11 12.27
N THR A 526 67.38 12.16 13.41
CA THR A 526 67.20 11.02 14.30
C THR A 526 65.88 10.35 13.95
N TYR A 527 65.92 9.05 13.67
CA TYR A 527 64.72 8.25 13.48
C TYR A 527 64.61 7.26 14.64
N GLN A 528 63.45 7.25 15.28
CA GLN A 528 63.03 6.27 16.27
C GLN A 528 61.93 5.41 15.64
N LEU A 529 62.11 4.09 15.62
CA LEU A 529 61.16 3.13 15.07
C LEU A 529 60.57 2.30 16.21
N ASP A 530 59.28 2.03 16.08
CA ASP A 530 58.53 1.22 17.04
C ASP A 530 57.41 0.43 16.33
N ASN A 531 56.83 -0.56 17.02
CA ASN A 531 55.63 -1.30 16.58
C ASN A 531 55.70 -1.81 15.12
N VAL A 532 56.80 -2.48 14.74
CA VAL A 532 56.99 -3.04 13.39
C VAL A 532 56.10 -4.27 13.23
N LYS A 533 55.06 -4.15 12.39
CA LYS A 533 53.99 -5.15 12.26
C LYS A 533 53.79 -5.56 10.81
N VAL A 534 53.69 -6.87 10.57
CA VAL A 534 53.15 -7.45 9.34
C VAL A 534 51.98 -8.33 9.71
N ILE A 535 50.77 -7.88 9.34
CA ILE A 535 49.52 -8.56 9.72
C ILE A 535 48.78 -8.95 8.46
N SER A 536 48.46 -10.23 8.33
CA SER A 536 47.55 -10.73 7.31
C SER A 536 46.12 -10.68 7.82
N TYR A 537 45.26 -10.02 7.06
CA TYR A 537 43.82 -9.99 7.28
C TYR A 537 43.16 -10.83 6.19
N ALA A 538 42.31 -11.75 6.60
CA ALA A 538 41.44 -12.49 5.70
C ALA A 538 40.02 -12.44 6.25
N ALA A 539 39.03 -12.19 5.40
CA ALA A 539 37.63 -12.36 5.80
C ALA A 539 37.44 -13.76 6.40
N SER A 540 36.86 -13.85 7.59
CA SER A 540 36.54 -15.16 8.15
C SER A 540 35.41 -15.76 7.31
N GLY A 541 35.54 -17.03 6.86
CA GLY A 541 34.44 -17.74 6.18
C GLY A 541 33.16 -17.88 7.02
N ALA A 542 33.26 -17.58 8.33
CA ALA A 542 32.15 -17.07 9.10
C ALA A 542 31.98 -15.58 8.77
N ALA A 543 31.45 -15.27 7.58
CA ALA A 543 30.68 -14.05 7.48
C ALA A 543 29.59 -14.26 8.53
N LEU A 544 29.65 -13.52 9.64
CA LEU A 544 28.49 -13.36 10.50
C LEU A 544 27.39 -13.01 9.51
N LYS A 545 26.42 -13.92 9.33
CA LYS A 545 25.17 -13.52 8.71
C LYS A 545 24.79 -12.27 9.50
N PRO A 546 24.67 -11.10 8.85
CA PRO A 546 24.32 -9.90 9.57
C PRO A 546 23.12 -10.25 10.45
N MET A 547 23.12 -9.78 11.70
CA MET A 547 21.88 -9.66 12.45
C MET A 547 20.90 -9.05 11.47
N ALA A 548 19.88 -9.84 11.12
CA ALA A 548 19.05 -9.61 9.95
C ALA A 548 18.76 -8.11 9.85
N ASN A 549 19.09 -7.51 8.70
CA ASN A 549 18.48 -6.25 8.28
C ASN A 549 17.05 -6.32 8.80
N VAL A 550 16.63 -5.36 9.62
CA VAL A 550 15.24 -5.32 10.09
C VAL A 550 14.44 -5.04 8.82
N ILE A 551 14.05 -6.11 8.12
CA ILE A 551 13.40 -6.04 6.82
C ILE A 551 12.10 -5.32 7.10
N THR A 552 12.04 -4.06 6.68
CA THR A 552 10.83 -3.28 6.74
C THR A 552 10.11 -3.43 5.42
N GLU A 553 8.82 -3.70 5.47
CA GLU A 553 7.94 -3.67 4.31
C GLU A 553 6.91 -2.54 4.46
N ASN A 554 6.53 -1.91 3.35
CA ASN A 554 5.44 -0.95 3.35
C ASN A 554 4.11 -1.70 3.45
N ARG A 555 3.31 -1.36 4.46
CA ARG A 555 1.98 -1.89 4.71
C ARG A 555 0.94 -0.77 4.66
N LEU A 556 -0.27 -1.16 4.32
CA LEU A 556 -1.46 -0.35 4.21
C LEU A 556 -2.55 -0.94 5.12
N ALA A 557 -3.19 -0.09 5.91
CA ALA A 557 -4.33 -0.48 6.74
C ALA A 557 -5.41 0.61 6.73
N MET A 558 -6.67 0.18 6.76
CA MET A 558 -7.82 1.08 6.77
C MET A 558 -8.25 1.36 8.21
N TYR A 559 -8.29 2.63 8.60
CA TYR A 559 -8.72 3.09 9.91
C TYR A 559 -10.02 3.89 9.81
N THR A 560 -10.87 3.77 10.82
CA THR A 560 -12.10 4.55 10.95
C THR A 560 -12.15 5.27 12.29
N PHE A 561 -12.65 6.50 12.29
CA PHE A 561 -12.92 7.24 13.51
C PHE A 561 -14.36 6.97 13.97
N ASN A 562 -14.55 6.49 15.21
CA ASN A 562 -15.88 6.16 15.73
C ASN A 562 -16.59 7.35 16.43
N GLY A 563 -16.00 8.55 16.35
CA GLY A 563 -16.45 9.75 17.07
C GLY A 563 -15.67 10.03 18.36
N THR A 564 -14.92 9.04 18.87
CA THR A 564 -14.06 9.19 20.06
C THR A 564 -12.62 8.76 19.76
N ASP A 565 -12.44 7.58 19.14
CA ASP A 565 -11.14 6.98 18.88
C ASP A 565 -11.02 6.49 17.43
N TRP A 566 -9.79 6.45 16.94
CA TRP A 566 -9.42 5.77 15.71
C TRP A 566 -9.24 4.27 15.97
N GLY A 567 -9.73 3.42 15.06
CA GLY A 567 -9.52 1.97 15.12
C GLY A 567 -9.40 1.37 13.73
N GLU A 568 -8.65 0.27 13.61
CA GLU A 568 -8.54 -0.47 12.36
C GLU A 568 -9.91 -1.07 11.98
N LYS A 569 -10.21 -1.07 10.68
CA LYS A 569 -11.48 -1.56 10.14
C LYS A 569 -11.29 -2.99 9.62
N ASP A 570 -11.27 -3.98 10.51
CA ASP A 570 -11.03 -5.41 10.19
C ASP A 570 -12.04 -6.05 9.20
N SER A 571 -13.20 -5.40 9.02
CA SER A 571 -14.18 -5.79 8.00
C SER A 571 -13.74 -5.44 6.57
N VAL A 572 -12.66 -4.67 6.42
CA VAL A 572 -12.11 -4.18 5.14
C VAL A 572 -10.77 -4.86 4.88
N ALA A 573 -10.68 -5.57 3.77
CA ALA A 573 -9.44 -6.16 3.28
C ALA A 573 -8.70 -5.18 2.39
N VAL A 574 -7.60 -4.60 2.88
CA VAL A 574 -6.72 -3.75 2.07
C VAL A 574 -5.72 -4.63 1.31
N VAL A 575 -5.58 -4.40 -0.01
CA VAL A 575 -4.57 -5.08 -0.85
C VAL A 575 -3.23 -4.35 -0.69
N ASN A 576 -2.27 -5.02 -0.06
CA ASN A 576 -0.94 -4.48 0.23
C ASN A 576 0.02 -4.65 -0.95
N PRO A 577 1.14 -3.90 -1.01
CA PRO A 577 2.18 -4.10 -2.02
C PRO A 577 2.68 -5.56 -2.12
N ALA A 578 2.82 -6.24 -0.98
CA ALA A 578 3.19 -7.66 -0.94
C ALA A 578 2.11 -8.57 -1.57
N ASP A 579 0.83 -8.23 -1.41
CA ASP A 579 -0.30 -8.96 -2.00
C ASP A 579 -0.30 -8.81 -3.53
N TYR A 580 -0.11 -7.58 -4.04
CA TYR A 580 0.02 -7.34 -5.48
C TYR A 580 1.17 -8.13 -6.10
N LYS A 581 2.34 -8.15 -5.43
CA LYS A 581 3.49 -8.94 -5.85
C LYS A 581 3.18 -10.44 -5.88
N ALA A 582 2.45 -10.96 -4.89
CA ALA A 582 2.03 -12.35 -4.85
C ALA A 582 1.04 -12.72 -5.97
N MET A 583 0.23 -11.76 -6.44
CA MET A 583 -0.71 -11.94 -7.56
C MET A 583 -0.04 -11.92 -8.95
N GLY A 584 1.25 -11.56 -9.06
CA GLY A 584 1.97 -11.54 -10.32
C GLY A 584 1.86 -10.21 -11.07
N GLU A 585 1.17 -10.19 -12.21
CA GLU A 585 1.06 -9.01 -13.09
C GLU A 585 0.65 -7.70 -12.36
N PRO A 586 -0.34 -7.71 -11.43
CA PRO A 586 -0.68 -6.52 -10.64
C PRO A 586 0.49 -5.92 -9.83
N GLY A 587 1.46 -6.76 -9.44
CA GLY A 587 2.65 -6.38 -8.66
C GLY A 587 3.67 -5.51 -9.39
N SER A 588 3.59 -5.41 -10.72
CA SER A 588 4.49 -4.54 -11.50
C SER A 588 4.34 -3.06 -11.16
N ARG A 589 3.13 -2.65 -10.74
CA ARG A 589 2.80 -1.25 -10.39
C ARG A 589 1.93 -1.11 -9.13
N ASN A 590 1.72 -2.20 -8.39
CA ASN A 590 0.84 -2.25 -7.20
C ASN A 590 -0.57 -1.69 -7.47
N ASN A 591 -1.15 -2.03 -8.62
CA ASN A 591 -2.50 -1.62 -8.99
C ASN A 591 -3.17 -2.59 -9.97
N PHE A 592 -4.50 -2.53 -10.02
CA PHE A 592 -5.31 -3.10 -11.08
C PHE A 592 -5.59 -2.05 -12.17
N SER A 593 -6.14 -2.46 -13.31
CA SER A 593 -6.49 -1.55 -14.41
C SER A 593 -7.58 -2.17 -15.29
N SER A 594 -7.97 -1.46 -16.35
CA SER A 594 -8.89 -1.99 -17.35
C SER A 594 -8.39 -3.26 -18.06
N THR A 595 -7.07 -3.48 -18.10
CA THR A 595 -6.44 -4.70 -18.65
C THR A 595 -6.06 -5.70 -17.57
N ILE A 596 -5.75 -5.23 -16.36
CA ILE A 596 -5.42 -6.06 -15.19
C ILE A 596 -6.63 -6.05 -14.25
N LYS A 597 -7.64 -6.86 -14.60
CA LYS A 597 -8.96 -6.87 -13.97
C LYS A 597 -8.96 -7.41 -12.54
N ALA A 598 -9.41 -6.61 -11.58
CA ALA A 598 -9.48 -6.99 -10.17
C ALA A 598 -10.33 -8.26 -9.95
N GLU A 599 -11.41 -8.44 -10.72
CA GLU A 599 -12.29 -9.62 -10.62
C GLU A 599 -11.57 -10.96 -10.85
N ASN A 600 -10.42 -10.95 -11.54
CA ASN A 600 -9.63 -12.16 -11.81
C ASN A 600 -8.71 -12.57 -10.64
N TYR A 601 -8.45 -11.66 -9.69
CA TYR A 601 -7.44 -11.85 -8.64
C TYR A 601 -8.03 -11.78 -7.23
N LEU A 602 -8.95 -10.85 -6.98
CA LEU A 602 -9.48 -10.58 -5.65
C LEU A 602 -10.19 -11.78 -4.97
N PRO A 603 -10.96 -12.63 -5.67
CA PRO A 603 -11.47 -13.88 -5.09
C PRO A 603 -10.39 -14.79 -4.50
N GLN A 604 -9.27 -14.95 -5.20
CA GLN A 604 -8.17 -15.80 -4.76
C GLN A 604 -7.40 -15.16 -3.61
N PHE A 605 -7.14 -13.86 -3.71
CA PHE A 605 -6.57 -13.06 -2.62
C PHE A 605 -7.37 -13.22 -1.32
N LEU A 606 -8.68 -13.06 -1.38
CA LEU A 606 -9.56 -13.24 -0.23
C LEU A 606 -9.54 -14.68 0.29
N GLY A 607 -9.46 -15.67 -0.60
CA GLY A 607 -9.31 -17.08 -0.20
C GLY A 607 -8.03 -17.36 0.58
N VAL A 608 -6.93 -16.70 0.22
CA VAL A 608 -5.65 -16.79 0.95
C VAL A 608 -5.70 -16.01 2.26
N LYS A 609 -6.28 -14.81 2.26
CA LYS A 609 -6.33 -13.91 3.43
C LYS A 609 -7.33 -14.37 4.49
N PHE A 610 -8.43 -14.99 4.08
CA PHE A 610 -9.51 -15.47 4.94
C PHE A 610 -9.80 -16.96 4.67
N PRO A 611 -8.89 -17.89 5.01
CA PRO A 611 -9.03 -19.31 4.69
C PRO A 611 -10.14 -20.02 5.47
N TYR A 612 -10.70 -19.37 6.50
CA TYR A 612 -11.76 -19.91 7.37
C TYR A 612 -13.08 -19.15 7.21
N ALA A 613 -13.28 -18.44 6.10
CA ALA A 613 -14.50 -17.70 5.83
C ALA A 613 -15.74 -18.62 5.91
N GLN A 614 -16.82 -18.10 6.49
CA GLN A 614 -18.08 -18.84 6.61
C GLN A 614 -19.07 -18.46 5.50
N GLU A 615 -19.99 -19.37 5.16
CA GLU A 615 -21.03 -19.10 4.15
C GLU A 615 -21.83 -17.83 4.50
N GLY A 616 -21.94 -16.91 3.54
CA GLY A 616 -22.60 -15.61 3.72
C GLY A 616 -21.71 -14.52 4.31
N GLU A 617 -20.44 -14.80 4.63
CA GLU A 617 -19.50 -13.77 5.10
C GLU A 617 -19.20 -12.75 4.00
N VAL A 618 -19.18 -11.46 4.35
CA VAL A 618 -18.99 -10.34 3.43
C VAL A 618 -17.73 -9.56 3.80
N LYS A 619 -16.93 -9.18 2.79
CA LYS A 619 -15.74 -8.34 2.94
C LYS A 619 -15.72 -7.26 1.87
N ALA A 620 -15.50 -6.02 2.28
CA ALA A 620 -15.07 -4.98 1.35
C ALA A 620 -13.57 -5.13 1.09
N VAL A 621 -13.15 -4.90 -0.15
CA VAL A 621 -11.77 -4.99 -0.61
C VAL A 621 -11.36 -3.64 -1.17
N VAL A 622 -10.35 -3.04 -0.55
CA VAL A 622 -9.81 -1.74 -0.94
C VAL A 622 -8.50 -1.92 -1.69
N TYR A 623 -8.40 -1.33 -2.87
CA TYR A 623 -7.27 -1.53 -3.78
C TYR A 623 -7.01 -0.31 -4.68
N ASN A 624 -5.78 -0.17 -5.15
CA ASN A 624 -5.38 0.82 -6.15
C ASN A 624 -5.80 0.39 -7.57
N TYR A 625 -6.39 1.32 -8.33
CA TYR A 625 -6.83 1.13 -9.71
C TYR A 625 -6.29 2.23 -10.62
N TYR A 626 -5.63 1.86 -11.70
CA TYR A 626 -5.12 2.78 -12.72
C TYR A 626 -6.18 3.05 -13.80
N THR A 627 -6.62 4.29 -13.91
CA THR A 627 -7.69 4.75 -14.83
C THR A 627 -7.20 4.96 -16.26
N GLY A 628 -5.89 4.87 -16.50
CA GLY A 628 -5.24 5.23 -17.75
C GLY A 628 -4.47 6.55 -17.67
N SER A 629 -4.85 7.45 -16.76
CA SER A 629 -4.11 8.68 -16.45
C SER A 629 -3.56 8.69 -15.03
N ASP A 630 -4.36 8.26 -14.06
CA ASP A 630 -4.08 8.37 -12.63
C ASP A 630 -4.37 7.04 -11.91
N THR A 631 -3.85 6.90 -10.69
CA THR A 631 -4.20 5.79 -9.80
C THR A 631 -5.13 6.30 -8.72
N GLU A 632 -6.32 5.71 -8.64
CA GLU A 632 -7.33 6.01 -7.64
C GLU A 632 -7.60 4.80 -6.75
N LEU A 633 -8.16 5.04 -5.57
CA LEU A 633 -8.59 3.97 -4.68
C LEU A 633 -9.97 3.47 -5.12
N LYS A 634 -10.15 2.15 -5.15
CA LYS A 634 -11.44 1.49 -5.36
C LYS A 634 -11.77 0.63 -4.15
N ALA A 635 -13.07 0.44 -3.93
CA ALA A 635 -13.60 -0.43 -2.91
C ALA A 635 -14.75 -1.26 -3.49
N ASP A 636 -14.56 -2.57 -3.53
CA ASP A 636 -15.54 -3.53 -4.02
C ASP A 636 -15.92 -4.50 -2.89
N GLU A 637 -17.13 -5.06 -2.94
CA GLU A 637 -17.58 -6.02 -1.93
C GLU A 637 -17.60 -7.45 -2.49
N TYR A 638 -17.20 -8.42 -1.67
CA TYR A 638 -17.18 -9.83 -1.99
C TYR A 638 -17.91 -10.62 -0.92
N ILE A 639 -18.62 -11.67 -1.34
CA ILE A 639 -19.35 -12.60 -0.47
C ILE A 639 -18.77 -14.01 -0.61
N PHE A 640 -18.59 -14.70 0.52
CA PHE A 640 -18.19 -16.09 0.53
C PHE A 640 -19.43 -16.96 0.35
N THR A 641 -19.57 -17.59 -0.82
CA THR A 641 -20.69 -18.48 -1.11
C THR A 641 -20.30 -19.69 -1.93
N SER A 642 -20.88 -20.84 -1.60
CA SER A 642 -20.59 -22.12 -2.25
C SER A 642 -19.09 -22.48 -2.17
N GLY A 643 -18.45 -22.16 -1.05
CA GLY A 643 -17.04 -22.47 -0.80
C GLY A 643 -16.02 -21.60 -1.54
N ALA A 644 -16.43 -20.46 -2.12
CA ALA A 644 -15.52 -19.51 -2.76
C ALA A 644 -15.97 -18.06 -2.55
N TRP A 645 -15.00 -17.13 -2.48
CA TRP A 645 -15.28 -15.71 -2.57
C TRP A 645 -15.75 -15.37 -3.98
N LYS A 646 -16.84 -14.62 -4.08
CA LYS A 646 -17.36 -14.09 -5.34
C LYS A 646 -17.60 -12.61 -5.17
N TYR A 647 -17.42 -11.86 -6.26
CA TYR A 647 -17.84 -10.46 -6.27
C TYR A 647 -19.30 -10.42 -5.82
N ASN A 648 -19.59 -9.60 -4.80
CA ASN A 648 -20.93 -9.49 -4.26
C ASN A 648 -21.74 -8.64 -5.23
N ASN A 649 -22.16 -9.26 -6.33
CA ASN A 649 -23.11 -8.66 -7.25
C ASN A 649 -24.33 -8.30 -6.42
N ILE A 650 -24.60 -7.00 -6.37
CA ILE A 650 -25.89 -6.51 -5.91
C ILE A 650 -26.96 -7.32 -6.68
N PRO A 651 -27.88 -8.01 -5.99
CA PRO A 651 -28.95 -8.73 -6.66
C PRO A 651 -29.69 -7.76 -7.57
N VAL A 652 -29.76 -8.10 -8.86
CA VAL A 652 -30.54 -7.37 -9.85
C VAL A 652 -31.72 -8.24 -10.21
N GLU A 653 -32.92 -7.72 -9.97
CA GLU A 653 -34.17 -8.35 -10.33
C GLU A 653 -34.73 -7.69 -11.60
N THR A 654 -35.18 -8.48 -12.56
CA THR A 654 -35.89 -7.96 -13.71
C THR A 654 -37.36 -7.78 -13.35
N ILE A 655 -37.83 -6.54 -13.34
CA ILE A 655 -39.20 -6.16 -13.00
C ILE A 655 -39.95 -5.80 -14.29
N THR A 656 -41.22 -6.23 -14.38
CA THR A 656 -42.14 -5.78 -15.43
C THR A 656 -43.37 -5.13 -14.80
N GLU A 657 -43.60 -3.87 -15.13
CA GLU A 657 -44.69 -3.06 -14.58
C GLU A 657 -45.46 -2.33 -15.68
N GLN A 658 -46.73 -2.00 -15.42
CA GLN A 658 -47.56 -1.26 -16.36
C GLN A 658 -47.58 0.23 -16.02
N TYR A 659 -47.53 1.07 -17.04
CA TYR A 659 -47.63 2.52 -16.95
C TYR A 659 -48.69 3.02 -17.92
N THR A 660 -49.53 3.98 -17.51
CA THR A 660 -50.60 4.53 -18.36
C THR A 660 -50.48 6.04 -18.50
N TYR A 661 -50.97 6.57 -19.62
CA TYR A 661 -51.02 7.99 -19.88
C TYR A 661 -52.45 8.53 -19.73
N ILE A 662 -52.64 9.46 -18.79
CA ILE A 662 -53.91 10.17 -18.54
C ILE A 662 -53.74 11.70 -18.57
N GLY A 663 -52.79 12.18 -19.38
CA GLY A 663 -52.32 13.57 -19.39
C GLY A 663 -50.90 13.72 -18.83
N LYS A 664 -50.46 12.73 -18.04
CA LYS A 664 -49.08 12.40 -17.69
C LYS A 664 -48.95 10.88 -17.63
N TRP A 665 -47.74 10.36 -17.81
CA TRP A 665 -47.45 8.95 -17.55
C TRP A 665 -47.50 8.69 -16.04
N LEU A 666 -48.09 7.58 -15.63
CA LEU A 666 -48.21 7.14 -14.24
C LEU A 666 -48.03 5.63 -14.16
N TYR A 667 -47.45 5.14 -13.07
CA TYR A 667 -47.51 3.72 -12.73
C TYR A 667 -48.97 3.27 -12.58
N ASN A 668 -49.30 2.12 -13.15
CA ASN A 668 -50.66 1.57 -13.19
C ASN A 668 -50.70 0.20 -12.49
N PRO A 669 -51.10 0.17 -11.21
CA PRO A 669 -51.25 -1.07 -10.44
C PRO A 669 -52.63 -1.73 -10.58
N ASN A 670 -53.46 -1.37 -11.57
CA ASN A 670 -54.77 -2.00 -11.75
C ASN A 670 -54.62 -3.52 -11.91
N VAL A 671 -55.45 -4.28 -11.18
CA VAL A 671 -55.42 -5.74 -11.16
C VAL A 671 -56.67 -6.30 -11.80
N THR A 672 -56.50 -7.25 -12.72
CA THR A 672 -57.57 -8.12 -13.20
C THR A 672 -57.32 -9.53 -12.68
N LEU A 673 -58.11 -9.94 -11.71
CA LEU A 673 -58.07 -11.27 -11.10
C LEU A 673 -59.10 -12.17 -11.78
N VAL A 674 -58.66 -13.31 -12.33
CA VAL A 674 -59.55 -14.30 -12.94
C VAL A 674 -59.53 -15.60 -12.13
N LEU A 675 -60.56 -15.81 -11.32
CA LEU A 675 -60.79 -16.99 -10.51
C LEU A 675 -61.60 -18.01 -11.29
N THR A 676 -60.92 -18.74 -12.17
CA THR A 676 -61.53 -19.76 -13.02
C THR A 676 -62.08 -20.93 -12.19
N PRO A 677 -63.40 -21.21 -12.22
CA PRO A 677 -63.98 -22.31 -11.46
C PRO A 677 -63.45 -23.67 -11.91
N GLY A 678 -63.17 -24.54 -10.95
CA GLY A 678 -62.77 -25.91 -11.22
C GLY A 678 -62.27 -26.62 -9.99
N LYS A 679 -62.51 -27.93 -9.93
CA LYS A 679 -62.07 -28.78 -8.85
C LYS A 679 -60.54 -28.78 -8.74
N GLY A 680 -60.01 -28.36 -7.60
CA GLY A 680 -58.58 -28.25 -7.32
C GLY A 680 -57.89 -27.07 -8.01
N MET A 681 -58.66 -26.09 -8.52
CA MET A 681 -58.14 -24.90 -9.21
C MET A 681 -57.95 -23.69 -8.27
N GLY A 682 -58.04 -23.90 -6.95
CA GLY A 682 -57.86 -22.85 -5.96
C GLY A 682 -56.49 -22.17 -6.06
N THR A 683 -56.48 -20.86 -5.86
CA THR A 683 -55.28 -20.01 -5.93
C THR A 683 -54.97 -19.31 -4.60
N GLY A 684 -55.58 -19.77 -3.50
CA GLY A 684 -55.45 -19.21 -2.16
C GLY A 684 -56.44 -18.11 -1.82
N HIS A 685 -57.12 -17.53 -2.82
CA HIS A 685 -58.04 -16.41 -2.60
C HIS A 685 -59.26 -16.83 -1.76
N PHE A 686 -59.95 -17.91 -2.14
CA PHE A 686 -61.08 -18.41 -1.35
C PHE A 686 -60.65 -19.04 -0.03
N GLN A 687 -59.42 -19.55 0.05
CA GLN A 687 -58.83 -19.97 1.31
C GLN A 687 -58.66 -18.81 2.29
N ALA A 688 -58.16 -17.65 1.83
CA ALA A 688 -58.02 -16.46 2.66
C ALA A 688 -59.39 -16.00 3.22
N LEU A 689 -60.44 -16.05 2.39
CA LEU A 689 -61.80 -15.79 2.84
C LEU A 689 -62.29 -16.83 3.86
N THR A 690 -62.04 -18.12 3.61
CA THR A 690 -62.42 -19.21 4.52
C THR A 690 -61.73 -19.08 5.88
N ASP A 691 -60.45 -18.75 5.90
CA ASP A 691 -59.71 -18.56 7.15
C ASP A 691 -60.15 -17.30 7.89
N TRP A 692 -60.48 -16.21 7.16
CA TRP A 692 -61.11 -15.05 7.78
C TRP A 692 -62.44 -15.41 8.46
N VAL A 693 -63.30 -16.22 7.81
CA VAL A 693 -64.56 -16.69 8.42
C VAL A 693 -64.28 -17.53 9.66
N TRP A 694 -63.26 -18.39 9.62
CA TRP A 694 -62.87 -19.17 10.80
C TRP A 694 -62.49 -18.26 11.97
N GLU A 695 -61.62 -17.28 11.73
CA GLU A 695 -61.04 -16.43 12.77
C GLU A 695 -62.01 -15.37 13.29
N ASN A 696 -62.89 -14.84 12.43
CA ASN A 696 -63.71 -13.67 12.75
C ASN A 696 -65.19 -14.01 12.98
N ILE A 697 -65.64 -15.19 12.56
CA ILE A 697 -67.03 -15.63 12.73
C ILE A 697 -67.11 -16.87 13.62
N ASP A 698 -66.45 -17.97 13.23
CA ASP A 698 -66.57 -19.25 13.93
C ASP A 698 -65.92 -19.23 15.33
N VAL A 699 -64.66 -18.80 15.42
CA VAL A 699 -63.92 -18.73 16.70
C VAL A 699 -64.61 -17.79 17.71
N PRO A 700 -65.03 -16.55 17.34
CA PRO A 700 -65.77 -15.68 18.24
C PRO A 700 -67.15 -16.22 18.64
N ALA A 701 -67.77 -17.04 17.80
CA ALA A 701 -69.00 -17.76 18.13
C ALA A 701 -68.78 -18.98 19.06
N GLY A 702 -67.54 -19.24 19.47
CA GLY A 702 -67.19 -20.34 20.38
C GLY A 702 -67.01 -21.69 19.68
N VAL A 703 -66.93 -21.71 18.34
CA VAL A 703 -66.66 -22.93 17.58
C VAL A 703 -65.18 -23.30 17.72
N THR A 704 -64.91 -24.50 18.28
CA THR A 704 -63.53 -24.97 18.51
C THR A 704 -63.05 -26.02 17.50
N THR A 705 -63.90 -26.44 16.56
CA THR A 705 -63.56 -27.46 15.55
C THR A 705 -64.21 -27.12 14.21
N LYS A 706 -63.40 -26.98 13.15
CA LYS A 706 -63.85 -26.80 11.77
C LYS A 706 -64.83 -27.93 11.39
N GLY A 707 -65.93 -27.58 10.72
CA GLY A 707 -67.05 -28.47 10.41
C GLY A 707 -68.24 -28.36 11.37
N LEU A 708 -68.07 -27.71 12.54
CA LEU A 708 -69.15 -27.44 13.48
C LEU A 708 -69.71 -26.00 13.39
N GLY A 709 -69.11 -25.16 12.55
CA GLY A 709 -69.51 -23.78 12.28
C GLY A 709 -69.80 -23.56 10.80
N TYR A 710 -69.48 -22.38 10.29
CA TYR A 710 -69.61 -22.03 8.88
C TYR A 710 -68.48 -22.62 8.02
N VAL A 711 -67.28 -22.79 8.57
CA VAL A 711 -66.16 -23.42 7.87
C VAL A 711 -66.31 -24.95 7.90
N THR A 712 -66.18 -25.59 6.75
CA THR A 712 -66.30 -27.04 6.58
C THR A 712 -65.20 -27.82 7.30
N THR A 713 -65.39 -29.12 7.52
CA THR A 713 -64.39 -30.00 8.19
C THR A 713 -63.03 -30.03 7.49
N TYR A 714 -63.00 -29.84 6.17
CA TYR A 714 -61.76 -29.78 5.40
C TYR A 714 -61.06 -28.42 5.51
N GLY A 715 -61.75 -27.39 5.98
CA GLY A 715 -61.19 -26.09 6.27
C GLY A 715 -60.87 -25.21 5.06
N ASN A 716 -61.33 -25.60 3.87
CA ASN A 716 -61.05 -24.95 2.59
C ASN A 716 -62.32 -24.44 1.88
N ASN A 717 -63.46 -24.58 2.55
CA ASN A 717 -64.75 -24.06 2.11
C ASN A 717 -65.44 -23.44 3.32
N ASP A 718 -66.13 -22.33 3.09
CA ASP A 718 -67.02 -21.69 4.06
C ASP A 718 -68.44 -21.57 3.50
N TYR A 719 -69.42 -21.61 4.39
CA TYR A 719 -70.82 -21.36 4.08
C TYR A 719 -71.35 -20.15 4.86
N TYR A 720 -70.50 -19.13 5.06
CA TYR A 720 -70.91 -17.80 5.54
C TYR A 720 -71.00 -16.79 4.40
N PHE A 721 -70.00 -16.82 3.50
CA PHE A 721 -69.97 -16.16 2.19
C PHE A 721 -70.14 -17.16 1.05
N GLY A 722 -69.89 -18.46 1.29
CA GLY A 722 -70.04 -19.51 0.29
C GLY A 722 -68.75 -19.79 -0.49
N GLY A 723 -67.60 -19.30 -0.02
CA GLY A 723 -66.32 -19.48 -0.70
C GLY A 723 -65.89 -20.94 -0.71
N SER A 724 -65.34 -21.39 -1.84
CA SER A 724 -64.84 -22.75 -2.02
C SER A 724 -63.49 -22.71 -2.71
N GLU A 725 -62.42 -22.84 -1.94
CA GLU A 725 -61.06 -23.02 -2.48
C GLU A 725 -60.98 -24.30 -3.31
N TYR A 726 -61.69 -25.35 -2.88
CA TYR A 726 -61.70 -26.62 -3.59
C TYR A 726 -62.30 -26.53 -4.99
N GLN A 727 -63.24 -25.61 -5.24
CA GLN A 727 -63.90 -25.45 -6.54
C GLN A 727 -63.54 -24.13 -7.23
N ASN A 728 -62.73 -23.28 -6.57
CA ASN A 728 -62.39 -21.92 -6.97
C ASN A 728 -63.62 -21.09 -7.37
N ASN A 729 -64.68 -21.14 -6.56
CA ASN A 729 -65.94 -20.45 -6.82
C ASN A 729 -66.69 -20.12 -5.53
N PHE A 730 -67.79 -19.37 -5.65
CA PHE A 730 -68.81 -19.30 -4.61
C PHE A 730 -69.88 -20.39 -4.83
N ASP A 731 -70.22 -21.17 -3.81
CA ASP A 731 -71.28 -22.17 -3.83
C ASP A 731 -72.57 -21.58 -3.23
N PHE A 732 -73.51 -21.19 -4.09
CA PHE A 732 -74.76 -20.53 -3.72
C PHE A 732 -75.94 -21.50 -3.67
N ARG A 733 -75.68 -22.80 -3.43
CA ARG A 733 -76.73 -23.80 -3.21
C ARG A 733 -77.31 -23.69 -1.80
N PRO A 734 -78.60 -23.35 -1.63
CA PRO A 734 -79.22 -23.28 -0.29
C PRO A 734 -79.12 -24.58 0.50
N SER A 735 -79.17 -25.72 -0.20
CA SER A 735 -79.07 -27.06 0.40
C SER A 735 -77.70 -27.30 1.05
N ALA A 736 -76.62 -26.79 0.47
CA ALA A 736 -75.27 -26.96 1.01
C ALA A 736 -75.04 -26.07 2.25
N TRP A 737 -75.54 -24.83 2.22
CA TRP A 737 -75.49 -23.92 3.37
C TRP A 737 -76.26 -24.46 4.57
N LYS A 738 -77.51 -24.93 4.36
CA LYS A 738 -78.32 -25.56 5.41
C LYS A 738 -77.69 -26.85 5.96
N GLN A 739 -76.99 -27.61 5.10
CA GLN A 739 -76.28 -28.81 5.53
C GLN A 739 -75.09 -28.46 6.42
N GLN A 740 -74.34 -27.40 6.10
CA GLN A 740 -73.19 -27.00 6.91
C GLN A 740 -73.60 -26.39 8.25
N ASN A 741 -74.54 -25.45 8.24
CA ASN A 741 -74.97 -24.74 9.46
C ASN A 741 -76.50 -24.63 9.51
N GLY A 742 -77.14 -25.73 9.90
CA GLY A 742 -78.60 -25.81 9.99
C GLY A 742 -79.19 -24.87 11.03
N ASP A 743 -78.49 -24.62 12.14
CA ASP A 743 -78.96 -23.72 13.21
C ASP A 743 -79.06 -22.27 12.72
N ALA A 744 -78.13 -21.83 11.87
CA ALA A 744 -78.16 -20.50 11.27
C ALA A 744 -79.20 -20.35 10.16
N TYR A 745 -79.46 -21.40 9.36
CA TYR A 745 -80.12 -21.26 8.07
C TYR A 745 -81.46 -22.01 7.90
N ASN A 746 -81.81 -22.95 8.77
CA ASN A 746 -83.06 -23.73 8.61
C ASN A 746 -84.35 -22.89 8.76
N ALA A 747 -84.27 -21.74 9.45
CA ALA A 747 -85.38 -20.81 9.61
C ALA A 747 -85.66 -19.96 8.35
N LEU A 748 -84.69 -19.89 7.41
CA LEU A 748 -84.81 -19.10 6.19
C LEU A 748 -85.37 -19.95 5.04
N SER A 749 -86.27 -19.37 4.24
CA SER A 749 -86.63 -19.93 2.94
C SER A 749 -85.42 -19.93 2.00
N ASP A 750 -85.44 -20.78 0.98
CA ASP A 750 -84.32 -20.84 0.01
C ASP A 750 -84.11 -19.48 -0.68
N LYS A 751 -85.19 -18.72 -0.92
CA LYS A 751 -85.11 -17.36 -1.46
C LYS A 751 -84.42 -16.40 -0.50
N GLU A 752 -84.84 -16.34 0.77
CA GLU A 752 -84.22 -15.46 1.77
C GLU A 752 -82.74 -15.79 1.97
N LEU A 753 -82.39 -17.09 1.94
CA LEU A 753 -81.01 -17.52 2.05
C LEU A 753 -80.19 -17.13 0.82
N THR A 754 -80.71 -17.30 -0.40
CA THR A 754 -80.02 -16.83 -1.61
C THR A 754 -79.88 -15.31 -1.65
N ASP A 755 -80.90 -14.54 -1.23
CA ASP A 755 -80.82 -13.08 -1.15
C ASP A 755 -79.69 -12.66 -0.17
N LEU A 756 -79.57 -13.35 0.98
CA LEU A 756 -78.47 -13.15 1.93
C LEU A 756 -77.09 -13.48 1.35
N MET A 757 -76.97 -14.54 0.54
CA MET A 757 -75.70 -14.89 -0.13
C MET A 757 -75.23 -13.75 -1.04
N TRP A 758 -76.14 -13.20 -1.85
CA TRP A 758 -75.85 -12.06 -2.74
C TRP A 758 -75.56 -10.78 -1.97
N GLU A 759 -76.28 -10.51 -0.87
CA GLU A 759 -76.03 -9.37 0.01
C GLU A 759 -74.62 -9.40 0.59
N ARG A 760 -74.14 -10.59 0.99
CA ARG A 760 -72.80 -10.76 1.59
C ARG A 760 -71.66 -10.85 0.58
N LEU A 761 -71.96 -11.16 -0.68
CA LEU A 761 -70.94 -11.42 -1.70
C LEU A 761 -69.94 -10.26 -1.87
N PRO A 762 -70.35 -8.98 -1.96
CA PRO A 762 -69.38 -7.90 -2.08
C PRO A 762 -68.46 -7.82 -0.86
N GLN A 763 -69.01 -7.91 0.35
CA GLN A 763 -68.19 -7.92 1.57
C GLN A 763 -67.20 -9.10 1.60
N GLY A 764 -67.63 -10.29 1.16
CA GLY A 764 -66.75 -11.45 1.08
C GLY A 764 -65.57 -11.25 0.13
N ILE A 765 -65.81 -10.67 -1.05
CA ILE A 765 -64.75 -10.37 -2.01
C ILE A 765 -63.86 -9.22 -1.51
N GLN A 766 -64.41 -8.21 -0.83
CA GLN A 766 -63.63 -7.16 -0.18
C GLN A 766 -62.65 -7.76 0.83
N ILE A 767 -63.13 -8.58 1.78
CA ILE A 767 -62.30 -9.25 2.79
C ILE A 767 -61.23 -10.12 2.13
N MET A 768 -61.59 -10.83 1.06
CA MET A 768 -60.66 -11.63 0.28
C MET A 768 -59.54 -10.76 -0.32
N LEU A 769 -59.87 -9.61 -0.91
CA LEU A 769 -58.87 -8.68 -1.45
C LEU A 769 -58.00 -8.06 -0.36
N GLU A 770 -58.58 -7.61 0.75
CA GLU A 770 -57.86 -7.06 1.91
C GLU A 770 -56.88 -8.08 2.50
N SER A 771 -57.28 -9.35 2.54
CA SER A 771 -56.44 -10.45 3.00
C SER A 771 -55.31 -10.79 2.03
N MET A 772 -55.57 -10.73 0.72
CA MET A 772 -54.62 -11.11 -0.33
C MET A 772 -53.65 -9.98 -0.70
N TYR A 773 -54.07 -8.73 -0.55
CA TYR A 773 -53.33 -7.53 -0.96
C TYR A 773 -53.23 -6.48 0.18
N PRO A 774 -52.80 -6.86 1.39
CA PRO A 774 -52.81 -5.97 2.56
C PRO A 774 -51.84 -4.78 2.44
N THR A 775 -50.92 -4.82 1.48
CA THR A 775 -49.90 -3.78 1.26
C THR A 775 -50.12 -2.98 -0.02
N ALA A 776 -51.23 -3.18 -0.74
CA ALA A 776 -51.52 -2.40 -1.96
C ALA A 776 -51.70 -0.92 -1.60
N VAL A 777 -51.14 0.01 -2.39
CA VAL A 777 -51.17 1.46 -2.14
C VAL A 777 -51.85 2.21 -3.28
N PRO A 778 -52.73 3.19 -3.02
CA PRO A 778 -53.29 4.06 -4.05
C PRO A 778 -52.22 4.85 -4.83
N VAL A 779 -52.53 5.25 -6.06
CA VAL A 779 -51.65 6.10 -6.89
C VAL A 779 -52.30 7.47 -7.07
N GLU A 780 -51.59 8.53 -6.68
CA GLU A 780 -52.14 9.90 -6.78
C GLU A 780 -52.49 10.27 -8.23
N GLY A 781 -53.76 10.64 -8.44
CA GLY A 781 -54.29 11.02 -9.75
C GLY A 781 -54.73 9.85 -10.62
N LEU A 782 -54.64 8.60 -10.15
CA LEU A 782 -55.13 7.40 -10.83
C LEU A 782 -56.08 6.61 -9.92
N THR A 783 -57.30 6.36 -10.40
CA THR A 783 -58.21 5.40 -9.74
C THR A 783 -57.65 3.98 -9.90
N VAL A 784 -57.21 3.38 -8.79
CA VAL A 784 -56.66 2.02 -8.77
C VAL A 784 -57.78 1.01 -8.62
N LEU A 785 -57.98 0.19 -9.65
CA LEU A 785 -59.10 -0.74 -9.75
C LEU A 785 -58.65 -2.20 -9.64
N TYR A 786 -59.36 -2.96 -8.82
CA TYR A 786 -59.29 -4.41 -8.75
C TYR A 786 -60.56 -5.00 -9.35
N THR A 787 -60.44 -5.61 -10.52
CA THR A 787 -61.54 -6.30 -11.20
C THR A 787 -61.41 -7.79 -10.96
N VAL A 788 -62.39 -8.40 -10.29
CA VAL A 788 -62.41 -9.84 -9.97
C VAL A 788 -63.45 -10.53 -10.84
N SER A 789 -63.02 -11.49 -11.67
CA SER A 789 -63.87 -12.43 -12.40
C SER A 789 -63.91 -13.75 -11.63
N PHE A 790 -65.10 -14.28 -11.35
CA PHE A 790 -65.29 -15.47 -10.49
C PHE A 790 -66.57 -16.22 -10.84
N GLY A 791 -66.63 -17.51 -10.51
CA GLY A 791 -67.85 -18.31 -10.68
C GLY A 791 -68.77 -18.32 -9.47
N VAL A 792 -70.07 -18.39 -9.72
CA VAL A 792 -71.10 -18.65 -8.71
C VAL A 792 -71.86 -19.91 -9.08
N TYR A 793 -71.75 -20.98 -8.30
CA TYR A 793 -72.42 -22.25 -8.54
C TYR A 793 -73.80 -22.29 -7.88
N ASP A 794 -74.86 -22.43 -8.69
CA ASP A 794 -76.25 -22.43 -8.21
C ASP A 794 -76.84 -23.84 -7.98
N GLY A 795 -76.04 -24.89 -8.23
CA GLY A 795 -76.47 -26.29 -8.19
C GLY A 795 -76.75 -26.93 -9.53
N SER A 796 -76.78 -26.12 -10.60
CA SER A 796 -76.94 -26.57 -11.98
C SER A 796 -75.81 -26.08 -12.88
N ALA A 797 -75.43 -24.81 -12.76
CA ALA A 797 -74.41 -24.16 -13.56
C ALA A 797 -73.53 -23.26 -12.69
N THR A 798 -72.36 -22.89 -13.21
CA THR A 798 -71.43 -21.95 -12.57
C THR A 798 -71.23 -20.73 -13.49
N PRO A 799 -72.23 -19.85 -13.67
CA PRO A 799 -72.05 -18.58 -14.38
C PRO A 799 -70.89 -17.78 -13.80
N ILE A 800 -70.17 -17.08 -14.68
CA ILE A 800 -69.07 -16.19 -14.32
C ILE A 800 -69.63 -14.78 -14.11
N TYR A 801 -69.15 -14.12 -13.07
CA TYR A 801 -69.44 -12.74 -12.73
C TYR A 801 -68.15 -11.94 -12.64
N THR A 802 -68.23 -10.65 -12.92
CA THR A 802 -67.20 -9.66 -12.63
C THR A 802 -67.68 -8.70 -11.57
N ILE A 803 -66.76 -8.20 -10.74
CA ILE A 803 -67.02 -7.19 -9.73
C ILE A 803 -65.79 -6.28 -9.60
N GLN A 804 -65.97 -5.02 -9.24
CA GLN A 804 -64.87 -4.07 -9.12
C GLN A 804 -64.78 -3.43 -7.72
N TYR A 805 -63.55 -3.21 -7.29
CA TYR A 805 -63.20 -2.49 -6.07
C TYR A 805 -62.21 -1.39 -6.40
N GLU A 806 -62.37 -0.23 -5.77
CA GLU A 806 -61.39 0.84 -5.75
C GLU A 806 -60.48 0.66 -4.53
N LEU A 807 -59.17 0.75 -4.73
CA LEU A 807 -58.21 0.82 -3.63
C LEU A 807 -58.17 2.25 -3.09
N THR A 808 -58.77 2.45 -1.92
CA THR A 808 -59.03 3.78 -1.33
C THR A 808 -58.05 4.16 -0.21
N GLY A 809 -57.33 3.18 0.33
CA GLY A 809 -56.30 3.31 1.36
C GLY A 809 -55.33 2.14 1.26
N THR A 810 -54.29 2.11 2.09
CA THR A 810 -53.32 1.00 2.07
C THR A 810 -54.00 -0.31 2.47
N GLY A 811 -54.12 -1.23 1.51
CA GLY A 811 -54.84 -2.50 1.69
C GLY A 811 -56.35 -2.36 1.91
N GLU A 812 -56.92 -1.17 1.71
CA GLU A 812 -58.34 -0.87 1.97
C GLU A 812 -59.11 -0.77 0.65
N PHE A 813 -60.09 -1.66 0.47
CA PHE A 813 -60.85 -1.78 -0.77
C PHE A 813 -62.29 -1.32 -0.57
N THR A 814 -62.76 -0.42 -1.43
CA THR A 814 -64.16 0.02 -1.45
C THR A 814 -64.87 -0.59 -2.65
N TYR A 815 -66.00 -1.25 -2.40
CA TYR A 815 -66.84 -1.80 -3.46
C TYR A 815 -67.36 -0.68 -4.38
N ILE A 816 -67.23 -0.85 -5.69
CA ILE A 816 -67.85 0.05 -6.66
C ILE A 816 -69.29 -0.42 -6.88
N GLU A 817 -70.24 0.35 -6.37
CA GLU A 817 -71.67 0.06 -6.50
C GLU A 817 -72.05 -0.21 -7.97
N ASP A 818 -72.94 -1.18 -8.19
CA ASP A 818 -73.39 -1.64 -9.51
C ASP A 818 -72.31 -2.25 -10.43
N SER A 819 -71.08 -2.48 -9.93
CA SER A 819 -70.02 -3.13 -10.72
C SER A 819 -70.17 -4.65 -10.83
N LEU A 820 -71.02 -5.28 -10.00
CA LEU A 820 -71.27 -6.72 -10.04
C LEU A 820 -72.12 -7.06 -11.26
N LYS A 821 -71.55 -7.78 -12.22
CA LYS A 821 -72.21 -8.11 -13.49
C LYS A 821 -71.95 -9.56 -13.86
N LYS A 822 -72.94 -10.20 -14.48
CA LYS A 822 -72.78 -11.53 -15.06
C LYS A 822 -72.10 -11.40 -16.43
N GLU A 823 -71.06 -12.19 -16.70
CA GLU A 823 -70.41 -12.17 -18.01
C GLU A 823 -71.40 -12.57 -19.11
N GLY A 824 -71.54 -11.72 -20.14
CA GLY A 824 -72.42 -11.95 -21.29
C GLY A 824 -73.82 -11.32 -21.21
N GLU A 825 -74.14 -10.56 -20.16
CA GLU A 825 -75.31 -9.67 -20.11
C GLU A 825 -74.82 -8.22 -20.24
N GLU A 826 -75.08 -7.57 -21.40
CA GLU A 826 -74.86 -6.13 -21.62
C GLU A 826 -75.89 -5.27 -20.89
#